data_AF-A0A1G2GQV5-F1
#
_entry.id   AF-A0A1G2GQV5-F1
#
_cell.length_a   1.000
_cell.length_b   1.000
_cell.length_c   1.000
_cell.angle_alpha   90.00
_cell.angle_beta   90.00
_cell.angle_gamma   90.00
#
_symmetry.space_group_name_H-M   'P 1'
#
loop_
_entity.id
_entity.type
_entity.pdbx_description
1 polymer ?
#
loop_
_entity_poly.entity_id
_entity_poly.type
_entity_poly.pdbx_seq_one_letter_code
_entity_poly.pdbx_strand_id
1 'polypeptide(L)'
;MNQQTGSGTFFWSKTFFPTLVFSCITIGLFPSLASATACEPAANGDYTVTADCAFSGTTDGIDNGNITINPGATLTLNAGQVLIINPGKGITINGSIAINATAQIKKGYLWMTDADADGWPANTNQILQDVAPANGRRKYLMASATVSDCNDAAYSLANDCSGGGGGEGVGACLVTTPLPSTIVNHSAVAYNGYIYTTGGVGGGVATSSVFYAPISTTSSVGVWKTTTPLPQKIRSHSAVVYNGYIYTTGGVDSVGAGNPTAAVFFAPINAIDHSVGAWQATTPMPKIIWGHSAVVRNGYIYVTGGVSGGMAVANATSTVYFAPISAVDHSVGAWQTTTPLPQQLFVHSAVVNNGFIYTTGGDKSGMPTSTVYFAPISATNSVGAWKTTAQLPAGLWNHSAVVNNGFIYTTGGGEFIPSPTVYFAPISATSSIGAWQTTTMSKGLYSHSSVVYNGNIYTTGGVGVGTGFPFITAATSTVSVCPITATNSGGGVGAWTTTTPLPAVMRYHSVVTNNGFIYSIGGIGGAAELFSTTTVNFAQISTTSSVSAWAKTTPLPVGTRNHSAVVYNSYIYTTGGADTSGDLTSAVYFAPISATNSVSAWAETTPLPNAIAGHSAAVYNGYIYTAGGYDINLVRTAAVYFAPISAVNRSVGAWTATTPLPHILNGHSEVINNGYIYITGGYDSTMVTSTVYFAPISATNSVGAWAKTTPLPKGIYNHSSVVNNGFIYTIGGSDSAITGVRTSTVYYAPISATSSVGAWKTTTKLPIAIGDTRTVVNNGFIYSIGGVNNSDANIKTVYFAPLQ
;
A
#
# COMPACT_ATOMS: atom_id res chain seq x y z
N MET A 1 47.57 27.03 86.56
CA MET A 1 47.38 26.52 87.94
C MET A 1 46.43 25.32 87.87
N ASN A 2 46.40 24.47 88.90
CA ASN A 2 45.81 23.12 88.96
C ASN A 2 44.29 22.95 88.64
N GLN A 3 43.92 21.67 88.38
CA GLN A 3 42.60 21.00 88.62
C GLN A 3 41.42 21.38 87.69
N GLN A 4 40.33 20.59 87.50
CA GLN A 4 39.88 19.30 88.09
C GLN A 4 38.89 18.55 87.14
N THR A 5 38.58 17.27 87.42
CA THR A 5 37.46 16.43 86.85
C THR A 5 37.46 16.13 85.33
N GLY A 6 36.92 15.01 84.83
CA GLY A 6 36.35 13.81 85.49
C GLY A 6 35.92 12.73 84.48
N SER A 7 35.79 11.48 84.96
CA SER A 7 35.03 10.30 84.43
C SER A 7 34.74 10.14 82.92
N GLY A 8 34.95 8.99 82.28
CA GLY A 8 35.45 7.68 82.74
C GLY A 8 34.73 6.50 82.07
N THR A 9 35.30 5.31 82.15
CA THR A 9 34.56 4.03 82.34
C THR A 9 35.55 2.87 82.60
N PHE A 10 35.17 1.99 83.51
CA PHE A 10 35.92 0.82 84.01
C PHE A 10 35.20 -0.46 83.53
N PHE A 11 35.76 -1.67 83.45
CA PHE A 11 37.12 -2.23 83.51
C PHE A 11 37.04 -3.64 82.86
N TRP A 12 38.05 -4.11 82.09
CA TRP A 12 39.05 -5.13 82.51
C TRP A 12 38.51 -6.52 82.95
N SER A 13 39.14 -7.65 82.60
CA SER A 13 40.41 -7.84 81.87
C SER A 13 40.68 -9.25 81.35
N LYS A 14 41.32 -9.27 80.16
CA LYS A 14 42.52 -10.06 79.77
C LYS A 14 42.75 -11.44 80.42
N THR A 15 42.89 -12.44 79.54
CA THR A 15 44.22 -13.04 79.28
C THR A 15 44.39 -13.41 77.79
N PHE A 16 45.62 -13.38 77.29
CA PHE A 16 46.08 -13.89 75.99
C PHE A 16 46.77 -15.28 76.19
N PHE A 17 47.21 -16.08 75.21
CA PHE A 17 47.46 -15.97 73.76
C PHE A 17 47.51 -17.42 73.16
N PRO A 18 47.74 -17.62 71.84
CA PRO A 18 46.91 -17.37 70.67
C PRO A 18 46.17 -18.65 70.19
N THR A 19 45.12 -18.50 69.37
CA THR A 19 44.62 -19.62 68.54
C THR A 19 44.28 -19.10 67.15
N LEU A 20 44.73 -19.83 66.13
CA LEU A 20 44.57 -19.47 64.73
C LEU A 20 43.11 -19.69 64.31
N VAL A 21 42.26 -18.68 64.48
CA VAL A 21 40.88 -18.74 64.01
C VAL A 21 40.81 -18.27 62.56
N PHE A 22 40.67 -19.24 61.65
CA PHE A 22 40.14 -18.97 60.32
C PHE A 22 38.83 -18.20 60.48
N SER A 23 38.76 -16.97 59.97
CA SER A 23 37.50 -16.24 59.94
C SER A 23 36.52 -17.04 59.09
N CYS A 24 35.41 -17.46 59.71
CA CYS A 24 34.48 -18.39 59.10
C CYS A 24 33.90 -17.74 57.83
N ILE A 25 34.24 -18.29 56.66
CA ILE A 25 33.57 -17.93 55.41
C ILE A 25 32.09 -18.22 55.62
N THR A 26 31.28 -17.16 55.64
CA THR A 26 29.83 -17.29 55.62
C THR A 26 29.46 -17.88 54.26
N ILE A 27 29.34 -19.21 54.21
CA ILE A 27 28.82 -19.91 53.03
C ILE A 27 27.36 -19.54 52.93
N GLY A 28 27.10 -18.44 52.22
CA GLY A 28 25.79 -18.10 51.71
C GLY A 28 25.37 -19.18 50.72
N LEU A 29 24.71 -20.22 51.22
CA LEU A 29 23.85 -21.04 50.39
C LEU A 29 22.74 -20.11 49.87
N PHE A 30 22.89 -19.66 48.62
CA PHE A 30 21.85 -18.96 47.88
C PHE A 30 21.08 -19.97 47.00
N PRO A 31 20.02 -20.63 47.51
CA PRO A 31 19.08 -21.36 46.67
C PRO A 31 18.12 -20.36 45.99
N SER A 32 18.68 -19.50 45.14
CA SER A 32 17.96 -18.85 44.04
C SER A 32 18.99 -18.25 43.10
N LEU A 33 18.92 -18.68 41.83
CA LEU A 33 19.44 -17.85 40.74
C LEU A 33 18.67 -16.53 40.80
N ALA A 34 19.34 -15.45 41.15
CA ALA A 34 18.82 -14.13 40.82
C ALA A 34 18.55 -14.13 39.31
N SER A 35 17.37 -13.66 38.90
CA SER A 35 16.96 -13.62 37.50
C SER A 35 17.78 -12.55 36.75
N ALA A 36 19.04 -12.87 36.47
CA ALA A 36 19.94 -12.04 35.71
C ALA A 36 19.35 -11.81 34.33
N THR A 37 19.18 -10.54 33.95
CA THR A 37 18.79 -10.17 32.58
C THR A 37 19.89 -10.60 31.61
N ALA A 38 19.53 -10.80 30.33
CA ALA A 38 20.54 -11.10 29.31
C ALA A 38 21.57 -9.96 29.23
N CYS A 39 22.86 -10.31 29.19
CA CYS A 39 23.89 -9.37 28.76
C CYS A 39 23.79 -9.21 27.25
N GLU A 40 23.62 -7.97 26.77
CA GLU A 40 23.51 -7.65 25.34
C GLU A 40 24.77 -6.86 24.90
N PRO A 41 25.93 -7.51 24.75
CA PRO A 41 27.14 -6.84 24.30
C PRO A 41 26.98 -6.36 22.85
N ALA A 42 27.15 -5.06 22.62
CA ALA A 42 27.15 -4.49 21.28
C ALA A 42 28.19 -5.21 20.40
N ALA A 43 27.83 -5.46 19.14
CA ALA A 43 28.69 -6.16 18.19
C ALA A 43 30.07 -5.49 18.00
N ASN A 44 30.13 -4.16 18.14
CA ASN A 44 31.31 -3.33 17.97
C ASN A 44 31.36 -2.24 19.08
N GLY A 45 32.58 -1.86 19.51
CA GLY A 45 32.79 -0.90 20.59
C GLY A 45 32.86 -1.52 21.99
N ASP A 46 33.21 -0.71 22.98
CA ASP A 46 33.37 -1.15 24.38
C ASP A 46 32.00 -1.39 25.05
N TYR A 47 31.91 -2.38 25.94
CA TYR A 47 30.69 -2.75 26.66
C TYR A 47 30.86 -2.54 28.17
N THR A 48 29.83 -2.00 28.82
CA THR A 48 29.81 -1.78 30.27
C THR A 48 28.68 -2.57 30.91
N VAL A 49 29.02 -3.52 31.78
CA VAL A 49 28.06 -4.25 32.62
C VAL A 49 27.66 -3.36 33.80
N THR A 50 26.44 -2.83 33.76
CA THR A 50 25.91 -1.88 34.74
C THR A 50 24.99 -2.49 35.80
N ALA A 51 24.58 -3.75 35.63
CA ALA A 51 23.73 -4.52 36.53
C ALA A 51 24.04 -6.03 36.38
N ASP A 52 23.51 -6.86 37.27
CA ASP A 52 23.69 -8.31 37.22
C ASP A 52 23.11 -8.89 35.91
N CYS A 53 23.96 -9.52 35.09
CA CYS A 53 23.56 -10.09 33.81
C CYS A 53 24.29 -11.42 33.50
N ALA A 54 23.71 -12.23 32.60
CA ALA A 54 24.34 -13.43 32.06
C ALA A 54 24.23 -13.47 30.53
N PHE A 55 25.22 -14.03 29.82
CA PHE A 55 25.11 -14.19 28.36
C PHE A 55 24.04 -15.23 28.00
N SER A 56 23.42 -15.06 26.83
CA SER A 56 22.41 -15.99 26.30
C SER A 56 23.02 -17.10 25.43
N GLY A 57 24.14 -16.84 24.75
CA GLY A 57 24.85 -17.80 23.91
C GLY A 57 25.75 -18.78 24.66
N THR A 58 26.12 -19.89 24.02
CA THR A 58 27.15 -20.83 24.53
C THR A 58 28.57 -20.29 24.35
N THR A 59 28.76 -19.33 23.44
CA THR A 59 30.01 -18.62 23.18
C THR A 59 29.65 -17.19 22.82
N ASP A 60 30.22 -16.20 23.52
CA ASP A 60 29.84 -14.80 23.37
C ASP A 60 30.97 -13.85 23.82
N GLY A 61 30.83 -12.54 23.59
CA GLY A 61 31.83 -11.53 23.95
C GLY A 61 31.87 -10.36 22.97
N ILE A 62 32.95 -9.58 23.01
CA ILE A 62 33.15 -8.43 22.11
C ILE A 62 34.31 -8.71 21.15
N ASP A 63 34.07 -8.50 19.86
CA ASP A 63 35.07 -8.70 18.81
C ASP A 63 35.83 -7.42 18.40
N ASN A 64 35.43 -6.24 18.90
CA ASN A 64 36.21 -5.00 18.78
C ASN A 64 35.93 -4.01 19.92
N GLY A 65 36.16 -4.41 21.17
CA GLY A 65 36.03 -3.53 22.33
C GLY A 65 36.48 -4.18 23.63
N ASN A 66 36.59 -3.37 24.67
CA ASN A 66 36.89 -3.77 26.04
C ASN A 66 35.59 -4.01 26.84
N ILE A 67 35.65 -4.88 27.84
CA ILE A 67 34.56 -5.10 28.80
C ILE A 67 34.88 -4.35 30.09
N THR A 68 33.97 -3.52 30.58
CA THR A 68 34.05 -2.93 31.94
C THR A 68 32.90 -3.44 32.78
N ILE A 69 33.16 -3.92 33.99
CA ILE A 69 32.12 -4.31 34.97
C ILE A 69 32.11 -3.27 36.08
N ASN A 70 30.97 -2.60 36.25
CA ASN A 70 30.83 -1.53 37.24
C ASN A 70 30.72 -2.06 38.68
N PRO A 71 31.06 -1.24 39.70
CA PRO A 71 30.83 -1.59 41.10
C PRO A 71 29.37 -1.95 41.36
N GLY A 72 29.14 -3.05 42.07
CA GLY A 72 27.79 -3.54 42.39
C GLY A 72 27.10 -4.34 41.27
N ALA A 73 27.77 -4.62 40.15
CA ALA A 73 27.26 -5.48 39.09
C ALA A 73 28.05 -6.79 38.97
N THR A 74 27.36 -7.88 38.63
CA THR A 74 27.91 -9.24 38.48
C THR A 74 27.70 -9.77 37.07
N LEU A 75 28.79 -10.05 36.37
CA LEU A 75 28.75 -10.80 35.11
C LEU A 75 28.75 -12.30 35.41
N THR A 76 27.69 -13.01 35.04
CA THR A 76 27.56 -14.46 35.27
C THR A 76 27.81 -15.26 34.00
N LEU A 77 28.75 -16.21 34.06
CA LEU A 77 28.99 -17.23 33.05
C LEU A 77 28.42 -18.57 33.54
N ASN A 78 27.38 -19.06 32.89
CA ASN A 78 26.72 -20.33 33.17
C ASN A 78 27.55 -21.53 32.67
N ALA A 79 27.24 -22.72 33.20
CA ALA A 79 27.95 -23.96 32.87
C ALA A 79 28.11 -24.15 31.35
N GLY A 80 29.36 -24.31 30.90
CA GLY A 80 29.71 -24.53 29.50
C GLY A 80 29.82 -23.26 28.63
N GLN A 81 29.54 -22.06 29.16
CA GLN A 81 29.68 -20.81 28.39
C GLN A 81 31.15 -20.39 28.22
N VAL A 82 31.47 -19.82 27.07
CA VAL A 82 32.80 -19.25 26.77
C VAL A 82 32.68 -17.75 26.51
N LEU A 83 33.31 -16.93 27.37
CA LEU A 83 33.49 -15.50 27.12
C LEU A 83 34.77 -15.26 26.31
N ILE A 84 34.66 -14.58 25.17
CA ILE A 84 35.77 -14.25 24.28
C ILE A 84 36.21 -12.80 24.45
N ILE A 85 37.52 -12.60 24.56
CA ILE A 85 38.18 -11.29 24.53
C ILE A 85 39.11 -11.24 23.30
N ASN A 86 38.90 -10.24 22.46
CA ASN A 86 39.69 -10.05 21.25
C ASN A 86 41.19 -9.76 21.54
N PRO A 87 42.15 -10.28 20.76
CA PRO A 87 43.56 -9.90 20.84
C PRO A 87 43.81 -8.38 20.86
N GLY A 88 44.35 -7.89 21.98
CA GLY A 88 44.63 -6.46 22.18
C GLY A 88 43.54 -5.68 22.91
N LYS A 89 42.44 -6.33 23.30
CA LYS A 89 41.42 -5.80 24.21
C LYS A 89 41.56 -6.38 25.61
N GLY A 90 40.92 -5.77 26.59
CA GLY A 90 40.95 -6.17 28.00
C GLY A 90 39.58 -6.24 28.67
N ILE A 91 39.58 -6.75 29.90
CA ILE A 91 38.44 -6.70 30.82
C ILE A 91 38.84 -5.95 32.10
N THR A 92 38.05 -4.96 32.49
CA THR A 92 38.22 -4.17 33.72
C THR A 92 37.12 -4.53 34.69
N ILE A 93 37.47 -5.08 35.85
CA ILE A 93 36.52 -5.61 36.83
C ILE A 93 36.51 -4.70 38.05
N ASN A 94 35.51 -3.81 38.13
CA ASN A 94 35.23 -3.01 39.33
C ASN A 94 34.05 -3.58 40.15
N GLY A 95 33.30 -4.53 39.58
CA GLY A 95 32.26 -5.34 40.22
C GLY A 95 32.70 -6.79 40.42
N SER A 96 31.84 -7.75 40.07
CA SER A 96 32.07 -9.19 40.24
C SER A 96 31.95 -9.98 38.93
N ILE A 97 32.61 -11.15 38.87
CA ILE A 97 32.34 -12.19 37.85
C ILE A 97 32.02 -13.49 38.58
N ALA A 98 30.89 -14.11 38.25
CA ALA A 98 30.54 -15.46 38.69
C ALA A 98 30.79 -16.44 37.53
N ILE A 99 31.64 -17.45 37.74
CA ILE A 99 31.98 -18.46 36.73
C ILE A 99 31.49 -19.81 37.22
N ASN A 100 30.43 -20.34 36.61
CA ASN A 100 29.76 -21.55 37.04
C ASN A 100 30.28 -22.79 36.28
N ALA A 101 30.63 -23.84 37.02
CA ALA A 101 31.05 -25.16 36.52
C ALA A 101 32.11 -25.10 35.40
N THR A 102 31.77 -25.52 34.18
CA THR A 102 32.70 -25.68 33.05
C THR A 102 32.90 -24.43 32.19
N ALA A 103 32.42 -23.26 32.65
CA ALA A 103 32.58 -22.00 31.93
C ALA A 103 34.06 -21.57 31.78
N GLN A 104 34.36 -20.82 30.72
CA GLN A 104 35.73 -20.42 30.35
C GLN A 104 35.79 -18.96 29.88
N ILE A 105 36.93 -18.30 30.10
CA ILE A 105 37.27 -17.03 29.44
C ILE A 105 38.46 -17.30 28.52
N LYS A 106 38.35 -16.92 27.24
CA LYS A 106 39.36 -17.18 26.21
C LYS A 106 39.71 -15.93 25.41
N LYS A 107 40.94 -15.94 24.89
CA LYS A 107 41.42 -14.94 23.92
C LYS A 107 41.26 -15.50 22.50
N GLY A 108 40.79 -14.68 21.56
CA GLY A 108 40.69 -15.05 20.14
C GLY A 108 39.63 -14.21 19.42
N TYR A 109 39.33 -14.56 18.16
CA TYR A 109 38.38 -13.81 17.33
C TYR A 109 36.98 -14.45 17.32
N LEU A 110 35.97 -13.58 17.21
CA LEU A 110 34.56 -13.93 17.22
C LEU A 110 33.99 -13.92 15.80
N TRP A 111 33.63 -15.09 15.29
CA TRP A 111 33.14 -15.28 13.92
C TRP A 111 31.68 -15.75 13.89
N MET A 112 30.98 -15.40 12.82
CA MET A 112 29.71 -16.00 12.41
C MET A 112 29.83 -16.41 10.93
N THR A 113 29.00 -17.36 10.47
CA THR A 113 29.03 -17.86 9.08
C THR A 113 27.97 -17.15 8.24
N ASP A 114 28.41 -16.57 7.12
CA ASP A 114 27.63 -15.85 6.11
C ASP A 114 27.86 -16.60 4.78
N ALA A 115 26.89 -17.42 4.38
CA ALA A 115 27.12 -18.52 3.45
C ALA A 115 27.21 -18.09 1.97
N ASP A 116 26.57 -16.99 1.59
CA ASP A 116 26.56 -16.46 0.22
C ASP A 116 27.39 -15.16 0.06
N ALA A 117 27.91 -14.64 1.16
CA ALA A 117 28.72 -13.43 1.26
C ALA A 117 27.97 -12.11 1.02
N ASP A 118 26.66 -12.05 1.29
CA ASP A 118 25.89 -10.80 1.24
C ASP A 118 26.16 -9.86 2.44
N GLY A 119 26.59 -10.42 3.58
CA GLY A 119 26.87 -9.70 4.84
C GLY A 119 25.94 -9.99 6.01
N TRP A 120 25.01 -10.93 5.88
CA TRP A 120 24.14 -11.40 6.97
C TRP A 120 24.39 -12.90 7.23
N PRO A 121 24.43 -13.35 8.50
CA PRO A 121 24.61 -14.76 8.81
C PRO A 121 23.27 -15.50 8.92
N ALA A 122 23.24 -16.77 8.49
CA ALA A 122 22.10 -17.69 8.62
C ALA A 122 21.52 -17.80 10.05
N ASN A 123 22.35 -17.51 11.06
CA ASN A 123 22.01 -17.56 12.47
C ASN A 123 23.04 -16.78 13.31
N THR A 124 22.68 -16.50 14.56
CA THR A 124 23.52 -15.76 15.52
C THR A 124 24.55 -16.63 16.25
N ASN A 125 24.83 -17.86 15.80
CA ASN A 125 25.83 -18.71 16.47
C ASN A 125 27.24 -18.16 16.26
N GLN A 126 27.91 -17.96 17.39
CA GLN A 126 29.24 -17.37 17.47
C GLN A 126 30.31 -18.45 17.65
N ILE A 127 31.38 -18.40 16.86
CA ILE A 127 32.46 -19.40 16.85
C ILE A 127 33.80 -18.73 17.18
N LEU A 128 34.57 -19.36 18.08
CA LEU A 128 35.96 -19.00 18.39
C LEU A 128 36.92 -19.64 17.38
N GLN A 129 37.63 -18.84 16.58
CA GLN A 129 38.79 -19.29 15.80
C GLN A 129 39.84 -18.18 15.66
N ASP A 130 41.12 -18.52 15.60
CA ASP A 130 42.21 -17.56 15.37
C ASP A 130 42.38 -17.17 13.89
N VAL A 131 41.88 -18.02 12.98
CA VAL A 131 41.84 -17.80 11.52
C VAL A 131 40.38 -17.71 11.09
N ALA A 132 40.10 -17.00 10.00
CA ALA A 132 38.76 -16.95 9.42
C ALA A 132 38.29 -18.35 9.01
N PRO A 133 37.14 -18.85 9.51
CA PRO A 133 36.53 -20.04 8.94
C PRO A 133 36.08 -19.77 7.50
N ALA A 134 35.87 -20.83 6.71
CA ALA A 134 35.28 -20.69 5.38
C ALA A 134 33.91 -20.00 5.49
N ASN A 135 33.68 -18.97 4.67
CA ASN A 135 32.49 -18.12 4.71
C ASN A 135 32.28 -17.43 6.09
N GLY A 136 33.36 -17.24 6.86
CA GLY A 136 33.35 -16.61 8.18
C GLY A 136 33.54 -15.10 8.13
N ARG A 137 32.65 -14.35 8.80
CA ARG A 137 32.79 -12.91 9.04
C ARG A 137 32.93 -12.57 10.52
N ARG A 138 33.66 -11.49 10.80
CA ARG A 138 33.94 -10.97 12.14
C ARG A 138 32.69 -10.33 12.74
N LYS A 139 32.34 -10.65 14.01
CA LYS A 139 31.12 -10.13 14.67
C LYS A 139 31.03 -8.60 14.61
N TYR A 140 32.13 -7.88 14.79
CA TYR A 140 32.12 -6.40 14.78
C TYR A 140 31.85 -5.77 13.41
N LEU A 141 32.06 -6.52 12.32
CA LEU A 141 31.72 -6.07 10.96
C LEU A 141 30.24 -6.27 10.62
N MET A 142 29.50 -7.03 11.45
CA MET A 142 28.09 -7.39 11.22
C MET A 142 27.19 -6.71 12.26
N ALA A 143 27.49 -5.44 12.59
CA ALA A 143 26.94 -4.73 13.74
C ALA A 143 25.46 -4.30 13.64
N SER A 144 24.74 -4.78 12.61
CA SER A 144 23.29 -4.63 12.43
C SER A 144 22.55 -5.98 12.35
N ALA A 145 23.24 -7.11 12.45
CA ALA A 145 22.66 -8.45 12.36
C ALA A 145 21.91 -8.85 13.65
N THR A 146 20.66 -8.40 13.79
CA THR A 146 19.70 -8.88 14.80
C THR A 146 18.67 -9.87 14.23
N VAL A 147 18.78 -10.20 12.95
CA VAL A 147 17.88 -11.10 12.20
C VAL A 147 18.75 -12.13 11.48
N SER A 148 18.29 -13.39 11.42
CA SER A 148 18.90 -14.42 10.57
C SER A 148 18.71 -14.09 9.10
N ASP A 149 19.71 -14.38 8.27
CA ASP A 149 19.52 -14.49 6.83
C ASP A 149 18.58 -15.68 6.50
N CYS A 150 17.88 -15.54 5.37
CA CYS A 150 16.89 -16.47 4.85
C CYS A 150 17.14 -16.81 3.36
N ASN A 151 18.25 -16.35 2.76
CA ASN A 151 18.70 -16.79 1.44
C ASN A 151 19.49 -18.11 1.49
N ASP A 152 19.95 -18.54 2.67
CA ASP A 152 20.65 -19.81 2.85
C ASP A 152 19.75 -21.02 2.50
N ALA A 153 20.29 -21.94 1.67
CA ALA A 153 19.63 -23.19 1.29
C ALA A 153 19.39 -24.20 2.45
N ALA A 154 19.58 -23.78 3.71
CA ALA A 154 19.46 -24.59 4.91
C ALA A 154 18.23 -24.23 5.79
N TYR A 155 17.51 -23.13 5.52
CA TYR A 155 16.40 -22.71 6.37
C TYR A 155 15.09 -23.45 6.04
N SER A 156 14.51 -24.14 7.04
CA SER A 156 13.25 -24.87 6.87
C SER A 156 12.02 -23.96 7.03
N LEU A 157 10.97 -24.20 6.23
CA LEU A 157 9.76 -23.38 6.00
C LEU A 157 8.81 -23.14 7.21
N ALA A 158 9.33 -23.01 8.44
CA ALA A 158 8.54 -23.01 9.67
C ALA A 158 8.54 -21.70 10.48
N ASN A 159 9.37 -20.70 10.16
CA ASN A 159 9.37 -19.39 10.83
C ASN A 159 9.54 -18.23 9.83
N ASP A 160 8.91 -17.11 10.16
CA ASP A 160 8.64 -15.99 9.25
C ASP A 160 9.79 -14.95 9.21
N CYS A 161 10.38 -14.74 8.03
CA CYS A 161 11.38 -13.71 7.77
C CYS A 161 10.74 -12.36 7.38
N SER A 162 9.64 -11.96 8.02
CA SER A 162 8.95 -10.70 7.78
C SER A 162 9.70 -9.47 8.34
N GLY A 163 10.93 -9.24 7.88
CA GLY A 163 11.77 -8.10 8.23
C GLY A 163 11.67 -6.98 7.19
N GLY A 164 10.88 -5.93 7.45
CA GLY A 164 11.07 -4.63 6.80
C GLY A 164 10.67 -4.50 5.32
N GLY A 165 9.63 -5.21 4.87
CA GLY A 165 9.09 -5.08 3.50
C GLY A 165 7.59 -5.34 3.45
N GLY A 166 6.79 -4.26 3.51
CA GLY A 166 5.37 -4.34 3.24
C GLY A 166 5.12 -4.57 1.76
N GLY A 167 4.31 -5.58 1.39
CA GLY A 167 3.76 -5.54 0.03
C GLY A 167 2.92 -6.67 -0.48
N GLU A 168 2.07 -6.32 -1.45
CA GLU A 168 1.35 -7.25 -2.31
C GLU A 168 2.31 -8.27 -2.93
N GLY A 169 1.82 -9.49 -3.13
CA GLY A 169 2.51 -10.57 -3.81
C GLY A 169 1.69 -11.04 -5.00
N VAL A 170 2.26 -11.94 -5.79
CA VAL A 170 1.57 -12.51 -6.95
C VAL A 170 1.45 -14.01 -6.78
N GLY A 171 0.21 -14.46 -6.63
CA GLY A 171 -0.15 -15.87 -6.49
C GLY A 171 0.01 -16.63 -7.80
N ALA A 172 -0.11 -17.96 -7.71
CA ALA A 172 0.14 -18.86 -8.82
C ALA A 172 -0.69 -18.48 -10.07
N CYS A 173 0.01 -18.25 -11.18
CA CYS A 173 -0.61 -17.90 -12.45
C CYS A 173 -1.34 -19.10 -13.08
N LEU A 174 -2.62 -18.94 -13.38
CA LEU A 174 -3.46 -19.94 -14.02
C LEU A 174 -3.68 -19.61 -15.50
N VAL A 175 -3.72 -20.63 -16.36
CA VAL A 175 -4.13 -20.44 -17.77
C VAL A 175 -5.65 -20.34 -17.84
N THR A 176 -6.14 -19.38 -18.62
CA THR A 176 -7.57 -19.14 -18.86
C THR A 176 -7.87 -19.16 -20.38
N THR A 177 -9.07 -18.76 -20.81
CA THR A 177 -9.53 -18.91 -22.20
C THR A 177 -8.53 -18.29 -23.18
N PRO A 178 -7.92 -19.09 -24.08
CA PRO A 178 -6.89 -18.62 -24.98
C PRO A 178 -7.44 -17.67 -26.04
N LEU A 179 -6.57 -16.83 -26.58
CA LEU A 179 -6.86 -15.95 -27.72
C LEU A 179 -7.28 -16.76 -28.96
N PRO A 180 -8.07 -16.17 -29.88
CA PRO A 180 -8.50 -16.84 -31.12
C PRO A 180 -7.35 -17.28 -32.04
N SER A 181 -6.18 -16.66 -31.92
CA SER A 181 -4.97 -16.98 -32.67
C SER A 181 -3.72 -16.78 -31.82
N THR A 182 -2.61 -17.38 -32.23
CA THR A 182 -1.29 -17.08 -31.65
C THR A 182 -0.86 -15.67 -32.02
N ILE A 183 -0.24 -14.95 -31.09
CA ILE A 183 0.06 -13.52 -31.28
C ILE A 183 1.30 -13.04 -30.50
N VAL A 184 2.09 -12.16 -31.10
CA VAL A 184 3.22 -11.45 -30.47
C VAL A 184 3.27 -9.99 -30.89
N ASN A 185 3.93 -9.12 -30.12
CA ASN A 185 4.10 -7.69 -30.42
C ASN A 185 2.76 -6.95 -30.62
N HIS A 186 1.69 -7.44 -30.01
CA HIS A 186 0.40 -6.76 -29.87
C HIS A 186 0.39 -5.86 -28.63
N SER A 187 -0.64 -5.03 -28.50
CA SER A 187 -0.93 -4.33 -27.24
C SER A 187 -2.25 -4.83 -26.66
N ALA A 188 -2.29 -5.01 -25.34
CA ALA A 188 -3.50 -5.29 -24.58
C ALA A 188 -3.90 -4.12 -23.68
N VAL A 189 -5.19 -3.93 -23.47
CA VAL A 189 -5.78 -2.95 -22.53
C VAL A 189 -6.98 -3.56 -21.81
N ALA A 190 -7.26 -3.11 -20.59
CA ALA A 190 -8.45 -3.51 -19.84
C ALA A 190 -9.36 -2.30 -19.61
N TYR A 191 -10.67 -2.48 -19.77
CA TYR A 191 -11.67 -1.44 -19.51
C TYR A 191 -13.04 -2.03 -19.17
N ASN A 192 -13.64 -1.52 -18.09
CA ASN A 192 -15.02 -1.80 -17.67
C ASN A 192 -15.43 -3.28 -17.71
N GLY A 193 -14.60 -4.17 -17.15
CA GLY A 193 -14.89 -5.61 -17.10
C GLY A 193 -14.47 -6.41 -18.33
N TYR A 194 -13.76 -5.80 -19.28
CA TYR A 194 -13.32 -6.46 -20.51
C TYR A 194 -11.82 -6.26 -20.75
N ILE A 195 -11.19 -7.27 -21.35
CA ILE A 195 -9.83 -7.21 -21.90
C ILE A 195 -9.92 -7.10 -23.42
N TYR A 196 -9.05 -6.29 -24.01
CA TYR A 196 -8.94 -6.04 -25.44
C TYR A 196 -7.50 -6.28 -25.88
N THR A 197 -7.30 -6.88 -27.05
CA THR A 197 -5.99 -6.97 -27.72
C THR A 197 -6.08 -6.36 -29.11
N THR A 198 -5.03 -5.63 -29.52
CA THR A 198 -4.96 -4.90 -30.79
C THR A 198 -3.69 -5.24 -31.55
N GLY A 199 -3.80 -5.43 -32.87
CA GLY A 199 -2.67 -5.62 -33.78
C GLY A 199 -1.79 -6.81 -33.39
N GLY A 200 -0.48 -6.68 -33.60
CA GLY A 200 0.53 -7.73 -33.39
C GLY A 200 0.79 -8.58 -34.63
N VAL A 201 1.48 -9.70 -34.42
CA VAL A 201 1.86 -10.67 -35.45
C VAL A 201 1.23 -12.01 -35.15
N GLY A 202 0.37 -12.49 -36.06
CA GLY A 202 -0.21 -13.83 -36.03
C GLY A 202 0.14 -14.57 -37.31
N GLY A 203 0.46 -15.87 -37.22
CA GLY A 203 0.86 -16.67 -38.39
C GLY A 203 2.08 -16.14 -39.15
N GLY A 204 2.96 -15.35 -38.50
CA GLY A 204 4.14 -14.74 -39.12
C GLY A 204 3.90 -13.43 -39.88
N VAL A 205 2.69 -12.86 -39.85
CA VAL A 205 2.34 -11.60 -40.53
C VAL A 205 1.70 -10.62 -39.55
N ALA A 206 1.96 -9.32 -39.71
CA ALA A 206 1.29 -8.29 -38.92
C ALA A 206 -0.22 -8.28 -39.22
N THR A 207 -1.05 -8.04 -38.20
CA THR A 207 -2.51 -8.04 -38.31
C THR A 207 -3.14 -6.70 -37.91
N SER A 208 -4.36 -6.45 -38.37
CA SER A 208 -5.24 -5.37 -37.90
C SER A 208 -6.31 -5.88 -36.91
N SER A 209 -6.27 -7.16 -36.53
CA SER A 209 -7.23 -7.79 -35.63
C SER A 209 -7.39 -7.00 -34.32
N VAL A 210 -8.64 -6.86 -33.88
CA VAL A 210 -9.00 -6.43 -32.54
C VAL A 210 -9.89 -7.51 -31.94
N PHE A 211 -9.44 -8.08 -30.82
CA PHE A 211 -10.21 -9.06 -30.06
C PHE A 211 -10.58 -8.49 -28.70
N TYR A 212 -11.74 -8.88 -28.18
CA TYR A 212 -12.19 -8.51 -26.84
C TYR A 212 -12.89 -9.68 -26.14
N ALA A 213 -12.77 -9.75 -24.82
CA ALA A 213 -13.41 -10.77 -24.00
C ALA A 213 -13.86 -10.20 -22.64
N PRO A 214 -15.00 -10.64 -22.10
CA PRO A 214 -15.38 -10.30 -20.73
C PRO A 214 -14.44 -10.96 -19.74
N ILE A 215 -14.14 -10.25 -18.66
CA ILE A 215 -13.44 -10.76 -17.48
C ILE A 215 -14.52 -11.12 -16.45
N SER A 216 -14.61 -12.40 -16.11
CA SER A 216 -15.59 -12.90 -15.15
C SER A 216 -15.32 -12.41 -13.72
N THR A 217 -16.34 -12.48 -12.86
CA THR A 217 -16.24 -12.18 -11.43
C THR A 217 -15.28 -13.11 -10.66
N THR A 218 -14.91 -14.25 -11.25
CA THR A 218 -13.92 -15.22 -10.73
C THR A 218 -12.55 -15.08 -11.39
N SER A 219 -12.25 -13.93 -12.01
CA SER A 219 -10.98 -13.60 -12.66
C SER A 219 -10.58 -14.50 -13.85
N SER A 220 -11.49 -15.32 -14.37
CA SER A 220 -11.29 -16.01 -15.66
C SER A 220 -11.68 -15.12 -16.84
N VAL A 221 -10.97 -15.23 -17.96
CA VAL A 221 -11.34 -14.55 -19.22
C VAL A 221 -12.37 -15.41 -19.95
N GLY A 222 -13.45 -14.80 -20.42
CA GLY A 222 -14.51 -15.47 -21.17
C GLY A 222 -14.17 -15.69 -22.65
N VAL A 223 -15.19 -15.99 -23.45
CA VAL A 223 -15.02 -16.24 -24.89
C VAL A 223 -14.61 -14.96 -25.62
N TRP A 224 -13.47 -15.02 -26.29
CA TRP A 224 -12.98 -13.93 -27.15
C TRP A 224 -13.84 -13.75 -28.39
N LYS A 225 -14.13 -12.49 -28.71
CA LYS A 225 -14.88 -12.04 -29.89
C LYS A 225 -14.01 -11.13 -30.74
N THR A 226 -14.25 -11.11 -32.05
CA THR A 226 -13.66 -10.11 -32.96
C THR A 226 -14.55 -8.87 -32.99
N THR A 227 -13.95 -7.70 -33.14
CA THR A 227 -14.64 -6.41 -33.28
C THR A 227 -14.03 -5.59 -34.41
N THR A 228 -14.41 -4.32 -34.58
CA THR A 228 -13.95 -3.45 -35.68
C THR A 228 -12.41 -3.45 -35.77
N PRO A 229 -11.81 -3.92 -36.87
CA PRO A 229 -10.35 -4.02 -36.99
C PRO A 229 -9.71 -2.64 -37.11
N LEU A 230 -8.43 -2.56 -36.76
CA LEU A 230 -7.62 -1.36 -36.95
C LEU A 230 -7.59 -0.93 -38.43
N PRO A 231 -7.48 0.37 -38.75
CA PRO A 231 -7.38 0.85 -40.13
C PRO A 231 -6.13 0.38 -40.89
N GLN A 232 -5.13 -0.15 -40.19
CA GLN A 232 -3.91 -0.72 -40.76
C GLN A 232 -3.47 -1.96 -39.99
N LYS A 233 -2.73 -2.85 -40.67
CA LYS A 233 -2.01 -3.95 -40.01
C LYS A 233 -0.83 -3.36 -39.25
N ILE A 234 -0.59 -3.79 -38.02
CA ILE A 234 0.45 -3.18 -37.20
C ILE A 234 0.96 -4.09 -36.08
N ARG A 235 2.23 -3.94 -35.73
CA ARG A 235 2.86 -4.54 -34.54
C ARG A 235 3.77 -3.55 -33.84
N SER A 236 4.17 -3.85 -32.61
CA SER A 236 5.09 -3.04 -31.80
C SER A 236 4.63 -1.58 -31.67
N HIS A 237 3.32 -1.37 -31.73
CA HIS A 237 2.62 -0.15 -31.33
C HIS A 237 2.38 -0.17 -29.82
N SER A 238 1.84 0.94 -29.31
CA SER A 238 1.23 0.98 -27.97
C SER A 238 -0.27 1.23 -28.08
N ALA A 239 -1.06 0.63 -27.18
CA ALA A 239 -2.48 0.93 -26.99
C ALA A 239 -2.76 1.39 -25.56
N VAL A 240 -3.71 2.32 -25.42
CA VAL A 240 -4.15 2.88 -24.14
C VAL A 240 -5.66 3.11 -24.17
N VAL A 241 -6.30 3.13 -23.00
CA VAL A 241 -7.74 3.48 -22.88
C VAL A 241 -7.91 4.71 -22.02
N TYR A 242 -8.80 5.61 -22.45
CA TYR A 242 -9.20 6.78 -21.68
C TYR A 242 -10.65 7.15 -21.96
N ASN A 243 -11.42 7.36 -20.88
CA ASN A 243 -12.80 7.83 -20.91
C ASN A 243 -13.74 7.09 -21.91
N GLY A 244 -13.62 5.77 -21.99
CA GLY A 244 -14.45 4.95 -22.89
C GLY A 244 -13.93 4.85 -24.34
N TYR A 245 -12.74 5.39 -24.65
CA TYR A 245 -12.11 5.27 -25.95
C TYR A 245 -10.79 4.51 -25.86
N ILE A 246 -10.54 3.64 -26.84
CA ILE A 246 -9.24 2.99 -27.06
C ILE A 246 -8.44 3.80 -28.08
N TYR A 247 -7.15 3.97 -27.82
CA TYR A 247 -6.20 4.70 -28.68
C TYR A 247 -5.04 3.79 -29.03
N THR A 248 -4.53 3.88 -30.26
CA THR A 248 -3.28 3.24 -30.69
C THR A 248 -2.31 4.28 -31.24
N THR A 249 -1.01 4.12 -30.94
CA THR A 249 0.05 5.06 -31.36
C THR A 249 1.19 4.31 -32.04
N GLY A 250 1.62 4.80 -33.20
CA GLY A 250 2.79 4.32 -33.93
C GLY A 250 2.79 2.81 -34.18
N GLY A 251 3.97 2.22 -34.33
CA GLY A 251 4.18 0.81 -34.68
C GLY A 251 4.70 0.62 -36.11
N VAL A 252 4.78 -0.63 -36.57
CA VAL A 252 5.29 -1.01 -37.90
C VAL A 252 4.36 -2.01 -38.61
N ASP A 253 4.21 -1.86 -39.92
CA ASP A 253 3.19 -2.53 -40.74
C ASP A 253 3.45 -4.02 -41.08
N SER A 254 4.67 -4.51 -40.88
CA SER A 254 5.10 -5.83 -41.37
C SER A 254 6.30 -6.40 -40.61
N VAL A 255 6.63 -7.66 -40.89
CA VAL A 255 7.57 -8.50 -40.11
C VAL A 255 9.01 -8.47 -40.66
N GLY A 256 9.22 -7.90 -41.85
CA GLY A 256 10.53 -7.60 -42.43
C GLY A 256 10.92 -6.14 -42.25
N ALA A 257 11.59 -5.55 -43.26
CA ALA A 257 11.84 -4.12 -43.38
C ALA A 257 10.54 -3.33 -43.64
N GLY A 258 9.67 -3.28 -42.63
CA GLY A 258 8.38 -2.63 -42.70
C GLY A 258 8.44 -1.12 -42.59
N ASN A 259 7.32 -0.48 -42.91
CA ASN A 259 7.16 0.96 -42.82
C ASN A 259 6.65 1.29 -41.41
N PRO A 260 7.45 1.94 -40.54
CA PRO A 260 6.94 2.43 -39.27
C PRO A 260 6.09 3.67 -39.51
N THR A 261 5.10 3.87 -38.64
CA THR A 261 4.08 4.90 -38.80
C THR A 261 4.08 5.89 -37.64
N ALA A 262 3.59 7.09 -37.92
CA ALA A 262 3.29 8.13 -36.94
C ALA A 262 1.79 8.19 -36.62
N ALA A 263 0.98 7.36 -37.28
CA ALA A 263 -0.46 7.40 -37.16
C ALA A 263 -0.92 7.17 -35.72
N VAL A 264 -1.96 7.90 -35.35
CA VAL A 264 -2.67 7.77 -34.09
C VAL A 264 -4.13 7.54 -34.45
N PHE A 265 -4.69 6.45 -33.95
CA PHE A 265 -6.09 6.10 -34.15
C PHE A 265 -6.81 5.98 -32.81
N PHE A 266 -8.08 6.37 -32.78
CA PHE A 266 -8.95 6.20 -31.63
C PHE A 266 -10.32 5.66 -32.04
N ALA A 267 -10.98 4.93 -31.14
CA ALA A 267 -12.31 4.38 -31.34
C ALA A 267 -13.10 4.34 -30.03
N PRO A 268 -14.42 4.60 -30.04
CA PRO A 268 -15.27 4.43 -28.87
C PRO A 268 -15.43 2.95 -28.53
N ILE A 269 -15.51 2.63 -27.25
CA ILE A 269 -15.95 1.34 -26.73
C ILE A 269 -17.45 1.45 -26.43
N ASN A 270 -18.26 0.58 -27.03
CA ASN A 270 -19.71 0.57 -26.86
C ASN A 270 -20.07 0.25 -25.40
N ALA A 271 -20.86 1.12 -24.76
CA ALA A 271 -21.20 0.98 -23.33
C ALA A 271 -22.16 -0.19 -23.02
N ILE A 272 -22.79 -0.80 -24.03
CA ILE A 272 -23.78 -1.88 -23.88
C ILE A 272 -23.19 -3.25 -24.23
N ASP A 273 -22.55 -3.38 -25.40
CA ASP A 273 -22.03 -4.67 -25.90
C ASP A 273 -20.50 -4.80 -25.83
N HIS A 274 -19.82 -3.75 -25.37
CA HIS A 274 -18.37 -3.65 -25.17
C HIS A 274 -17.53 -3.88 -26.44
N SER A 275 -18.14 -3.84 -27.63
CA SER A 275 -17.42 -3.83 -28.90
C SER A 275 -16.67 -2.51 -29.12
N VAL A 276 -15.61 -2.54 -29.93
CA VAL A 276 -14.89 -1.35 -30.39
C VAL A 276 -15.56 -0.84 -31.66
N GLY A 277 -15.96 0.43 -31.66
CA GLY A 277 -16.63 1.10 -32.77
C GLY A 277 -15.70 1.46 -33.93
N ALA A 278 -16.14 2.39 -34.78
CA ALA A 278 -15.36 2.84 -35.92
C ALA A 278 -14.10 3.59 -35.49
N TRP A 279 -12.94 3.15 -35.99
CA TRP A 279 -11.66 3.81 -35.79
C TRP A 279 -11.55 5.10 -36.60
N GLN A 280 -11.05 6.15 -35.97
CA GLN A 280 -10.83 7.47 -36.55
C GLN A 280 -9.37 7.85 -36.43
N ALA A 281 -8.82 8.48 -37.48
CA ALA A 281 -7.49 9.08 -37.43
C ALA A 281 -7.54 10.39 -36.63
N THR A 282 -6.47 10.70 -35.91
CA THR A 282 -6.29 11.97 -35.21
C THR A 282 -4.87 12.51 -35.41
N THR A 283 -4.48 13.59 -34.72
CA THR A 283 -3.20 14.26 -34.91
C THR A 283 -2.04 13.25 -34.81
N PRO A 284 -1.27 13.02 -35.90
CA PRO A 284 -0.20 12.02 -35.89
C PRO A 284 0.96 12.48 -35.02
N MET A 285 1.75 11.54 -34.52
CA MET A 285 2.96 11.82 -33.75
C MET A 285 3.98 12.61 -34.59
N PRO A 286 4.86 13.43 -33.97
CA PRO A 286 5.85 14.23 -34.71
C PRO A 286 6.90 13.42 -35.48
N LYS A 287 7.04 12.12 -35.18
CA LYS A 287 7.91 11.17 -35.88
C LYS A 287 7.23 9.82 -36.01
N ILE A 288 7.62 9.05 -37.02
CA ILE A 288 7.31 7.62 -37.12
C ILE A 288 8.12 6.87 -36.05
N ILE A 289 7.43 6.15 -35.15
CA ILE A 289 8.04 5.48 -33.99
C ILE A 289 7.40 4.11 -33.79
N TRP A 290 8.22 3.11 -33.49
CA TRP A 290 7.80 1.75 -33.10
C TRP A 290 8.62 1.26 -31.90
N GLY A 291 8.09 0.30 -31.14
CA GLY A 291 8.73 -0.20 -29.92
C GLY A 291 8.80 0.83 -28.78
N HIS A 292 7.99 1.89 -28.85
CA HIS A 292 7.78 2.84 -27.76
C HIS A 292 6.74 2.32 -26.76
N SER A 293 6.72 2.91 -25.57
CA SER A 293 5.63 2.75 -24.60
C SER A 293 4.77 4.02 -24.55
N ALA A 294 3.43 3.84 -24.55
CA ALA A 294 2.48 4.91 -24.33
C ALA A 294 1.64 4.70 -23.05
N VAL A 295 1.31 5.81 -22.38
CA VAL A 295 0.50 5.86 -21.16
C VAL A 295 -0.45 7.06 -21.19
N VAL A 296 -1.55 7.02 -20.44
CA VAL A 296 -2.49 8.15 -20.31
C VAL A 296 -2.62 8.57 -18.85
N ARG A 297 -2.70 9.89 -18.63
CA ARG A 297 -3.05 10.48 -17.33
C ARG A 297 -3.83 11.78 -17.53
N ASN A 298 -4.91 11.98 -16.79
CA ASN A 298 -5.63 13.27 -16.69
C ASN A 298 -5.99 13.90 -18.05
N GLY A 299 -6.35 13.08 -19.06
CA GLY A 299 -6.66 13.58 -20.40
C GLY A 299 -5.44 13.96 -21.22
N TYR A 300 -4.25 13.44 -20.91
CA TYR A 300 -3.04 13.56 -21.73
C TYR A 300 -2.47 12.19 -22.04
N ILE A 301 -2.14 11.95 -23.30
CA ILE A 301 -1.37 10.79 -23.75
C ILE A 301 0.11 11.14 -23.77
N TYR A 302 0.96 10.22 -23.31
CA TYR A 302 2.41 10.33 -23.28
C TYR A 302 3.00 9.17 -24.07
N VAL A 303 4.03 9.45 -24.87
CA VAL A 303 4.79 8.46 -25.64
C VAL A 303 6.27 8.60 -25.27
N THR A 304 6.88 7.50 -24.84
CA THR A 304 8.26 7.44 -24.35
C THR A 304 9.12 6.56 -25.23
N GLY A 305 10.28 7.07 -25.65
CA GLY A 305 11.32 6.31 -26.35
C GLY A 305 10.86 5.71 -27.67
N GLY A 306 11.29 4.47 -27.94
CA GLY A 306 11.08 3.76 -29.21
C GLY A 306 12.20 3.99 -30.22
N VAL A 307 12.09 3.33 -31.38
CA VAL A 307 12.97 3.51 -32.53
C VAL A 307 12.27 4.43 -33.53
N SER A 308 12.95 5.51 -33.93
CA SER A 308 12.42 6.47 -34.91
C SER A 308 12.96 6.20 -36.31
N GLY A 309 12.13 6.29 -37.34
CA GLY A 309 12.58 5.93 -38.69
C GLY A 309 12.79 4.42 -38.88
N GLY A 310 13.74 4.03 -39.74
CA GLY A 310 13.98 2.62 -40.12
C GLY A 310 14.44 1.72 -38.96
N MET A 311 14.45 0.40 -39.20
CA MET A 311 14.60 -0.64 -38.15
C MET A 311 15.97 -0.76 -37.46
N ALA A 312 16.88 0.21 -37.60
CA ALA A 312 18.18 0.15 -36.96
C ALA A 312 18.09 0.57 -35.48
N VAL A 313 18.68 -0.23 -34.59
CA VAL A 313 18.79 0.08 -33.14
C VAL A 313 19.49 1.43 -32.86
N ALA A 314 20.37 1.87 -33.77
CA ALA A 314 21.00 3.18 -33.72
C ALA A 314 20.03 4.37 -33.82
N ASN A 315 18.77 4.15 -34.24
CA ASN A 315 17.74 5.18 -34.33
C ASN A 315 16.81 5.21 -33.09
N ALA A 316 17.16 4.50 -32.01
CA ALA A 316 16.49 4.60 -30.73
C ALA A 316 16.47 6.07 -30.24
N THR A 317 15.38 6.50 -29.62
CA THR A 317 15.22 7.87 -29.14
C THR A 317 15.04 7.93 -27.63
N SER A 318 15.48 9.05 -27.03
CA SER A 318 15.16 9.44 -25.66
C SER A 318 13.98 10.44 -25.60
N THR A 319 13.46 10.89 -26.74
CA THR A 319 12.40 11.90 -26.76
C THR A 319 11.13 11.39 -26.07
N VAL A 320 10.52 12.26 -25.26
CA VAL A 320 9.21 12.04 -24.66
C VAL A 320 8.25 13.04 -25.29
N TYR A 321 7.18 12.51 -25.89
CA TYR A 321 6.10 13.32 -26.46
C TYR A 321 4.88 13.24 -25.56
N PHE A 322 4.09 14.31 -25.52
CA PHE A 322 2.78 14.32 -24.88
C PHE A 322 1.79 15.17 -25.68
N ALA A 323 0.50 14.85 -25.59
CA ALA A 323 -0.57 15.58 -26.24
C ALA A 323 -1.86 15.54 -25.40
N PRO A 324 -2.67 16.60 -25.39
CA PRO A 324 -3.98 16.57 -24.76
C PRO A 324 -4.94 15.69 -25.56
N ILE A 325 -5.84 15.01 -24.87
CA ILE A 325 -7.02 14.34 -25.41
C ILE A 325 -8.20 15.28 -25.18
N SER A 326 -8.90 15.61 -26.25
CA SER A 326 -10.06 16.49 -26.24
C SER A 326 -11.18 15.92 -25.36
N ALA A 327 -11.73 16.74 -24.48
CA ALA A 327 -12.89 16.38 -23.66
C ALA A 327 -14.22 16.40 -24.44
N VAL A 328 -14.24 16.95 -25.67
CA VAL A 328 -15.45 17.17 -26.47
C VAL A 328 -15.62 16.10 -27.56
N ASP A 329 -14.56 15.82 -28.31
CA ASP A 329 -14.58 14.91 -29.46
C ASP A 329 -13.61 13.72 -29.31
N HIS A 330 -12.88 13.64 -28.19
CA HIS A 330 -11.94 12.58 -27.86
C HIS A 330 -10.73 12.44 -28.80
N SER A 331 -10.53 13.41 -29.70
CA SER A 331 -9.35 13.49 -30.56
C SER A 331 -8.08 13.78 -29.75
N VAL A 332 -6.92 13.34 -30.25
CA VAL A 332 -5.61 13.74 -29.71
C VAL A 332 -5.19 15.06 -30.38
N GLY A 333 -4.89 16.07 -29.58
CA GLY A 333 -4.48 17.40 -30.04
C GLY A 333 -3.01 17.48 -30.45
N ALA A 334 -2.48 18.71 -30.47
CA ALA A 334 -1.10 18.97 -30.88
C ALA A 334 -0.08 18.32 -29.94
N TRP A 335 0.85 17.55 -30.53
CA TRP A 335 1.95 16.92 -29.81
C TRP A 335 3.06 17.92 -29.43
N GLN A 336 3.56 17.79 -28.22
CA GLN A 336 4.65 18.58 -27.66
C GLN A 336 5.76 17.67 -27.13
N THR A 337 7.00 18.14 -27.15
CA THR A 337 8.13 17.47 -26.49
C THR A 337 8.26 17.94 -25.04
N THR A 338 8.63 17.04 -24.15
CA THR A 338 8.92 17.33 -22.74
C THR A 338 10.30 16.77 -22.35
N THR A 339 10.66 16.78 -21.06
CA THR A 339 11.98 16.35 -20.57
C THR A 339 12.31 14.94 -21.10
N PRO A 340 13.40 14.78 -21.90
CA PRO A 340 13.72 13.50 -22.50
C PRO A 340 14.17 12.48 -21.45
N LEU A 341 14.01 11.20 -21.76
CA LEU A 341 14.58 10.10 -20.99
C LEU A 341 16.10 10.30 -20.83
N PRO A 342 16.72 9.87 -19.72
CA PRO A 342 18.18 9.98 -19.54
C PRO A 342 18.98 9.20 -20.58
N GLN A 343 18.38 8.20 -21.22
CA GLN A 343 19.00 7.32 -22.22
C GLN A 343 18.00 7.03 -23.35
N GLN A 344 18.51 6.67 -24.53
CA GLN A 344 17.69 6.14 -25.61
C GLN A 344 17.23 4.74 -25.22
N LEU A 345 15.93 4.48 -25.29
CA LEU A 345 15.32 3.21 -24.91
C LEU A 345 14.22 2.83 -25.90
N PHE A 346 14.12 1.55 -26.24
CA PHE A 346 12.99 0.97 -26.95
C PHE A 346 12.72 -0.44 -26.41
N VAL A 347 11.54 -1.02 -26.72
CA VAL A 347 11.00 -2.26 -26.12
C VAL A 347 11.07 -2.30 -24.58
N HIS A 348 11.08 -1.12 -23.96
CA HIS A 348 10.83 -0.89 -22.54
C HIS A 348 9.32 -0.84 -22.28
N SER A 349 8.94 -0.97 -21.01
CA SER A 349 7.58 -0.68 -20.56
C SER A 349 7.51 0.67 -19.86
N ALA A 350 6.39 1.39 -19.98
CA ALA A 350 6.08 2.58 -19.19
C ALA A 350 4.74 2.44 -18.46
N VAL A 351 4.67 3.01 -17.24
CA VAL A 351 3.46 3.02 -16.40
C VAL A 351 3.32 4.37 -15.69
N VAL A 352 2.12 4.70 -15.23
CA VAL A 352 1.84 5.93 -14.45
C VAL A 352 1.22 5.57 -13.11
N ASN A 353 1.76 6.13 -12.03
CA ASN A 353 1.20 5.99 -10.69
C ASN A 353 1.39 7.27 -9.85
N ASN A 354 0.38 7.66 -9.06
CA ASN A 354 0.43 8.68 -7.98
C ASN A 354 1.09 10.04 -8.28
N GLY A 355 1.23 10.46 -9.55
CA GLY A 355 1.96 11.70 -9.87
C GLY A 355 3.03 11.55 -10.94
N PHE A 356 3.46 10.31 -11.18
CA PHE A 356 4.75 10.02 -11.78
C PHE A 356 4.60 9.06 -12.96
N ILE A 357 5.43 9.25 -13.97
CA ILE A 357 5.66 8.29 -15.05
C ILE A 357 6.93 7.49 -14.71
N TYR A 358 6.87 6.18 -14.95
CA TYR A 358 7.97 5.25 -14.74
C TYR A 358 8.30 4.56 -16.07
N THR A 359 9.58 4.28 -16.32
CA THR A 359 10.01 3.35 -17.37
C THR A 359 10.88 2.26 -16.78
N THR A 360 10.57 1.01 -17.13
CA THR A 360 11.32 -0.18 -16.68
C THR A 360 12.00 -0.85 -17.86
N GLY A 361 13.29 -1.15 -17.71
CA GLY A 361 14.07 -1.92 -18.67
C GLY A 361 14.09 -1.32 -20.08
N GLY A 362 14.10 -2.21 -21.07
CA GLY A 362 14.24 -1.92 -22.49
C GLY A 362 15.58 -2.36 -23.06
N ASP A 363 15.73 -2.19 -24.36
CA ASP A 363 17.02 -2.19 -25.03
C ASP A 363 17.69 -0.83 -24.83
N LYS A 364 18.95 -0.88 -24.40
CA LYS A 364 19.90 0.22 -24.36
C LYS A 364 21.12 -0.17 -25.20
N SER A 365 21.28 0.45 -26.37
CA SER A 365 22.43 0.26 -27.26
C SER A 365 22.69 -1.20 -27.68
N GLY A 366 21.62 -1.99 -27.87
CA GLY A 366 21.67 -3.40 -28.24
C GLY A 366 21.70 -4.39 -27.06
N MET A 367 21.61 -3.90 -25.82
CA MET A 367 21.66 -4.71 -24.60
C MET A 367 20.43 -4.47 -23.71
N PRO A 368 19.83 -5.52 -23.11
CA PRO A 368 18.80 -5.38 -22.08
C PRO A 368 19.30 -4.55 -20.89
N THR A 369 18.48 -3.64 -20.37
CA THR A 369 18.80 -2.87 -19.16
C THR A 369 17.94 -3.27 -17.96
N SER A 370 18.53 -3.21 -16.76
CA SER A 370 17.82 -3.32 -15.49
C SER A 370 17.36 -1.96 -14.96
N THR A 371 17.74 -0.86 -15.62
CA THR A 371 17.50 0.48 -15.09
C THR A 371 16.03 0.84 -15.08
N VAL A 372 15.61 1.42 -13.96
CA VAL A 372 14.26 1.96 -13.77
C VAL A 372 14.37 3.46 -13.53
N TYR A 373 13.68 4.21 -14.38
CA TYR A 373 13.57 5.66 -14.29
C TYR A 373 12.17 6.06 -13.84
N PHE A 374 12.07 7.17 -13.11
CA PHE A 374 10.81 7.83 -12.81
C PHE A 374 10.93 9.35 -12.95
N ALA A 375 9.83 10.02 -13.28
CA ALA A 375 9.75 11.47 -13.34
C ALA A 375 8.38 11.97 -12.86
N PRO A 376 8.30 13.10 -12.13
CA PRO A 376 7.03 13.73 -11.83
C PRO A 376 6.41 14.29 -13.10
N ILE A 377 5.09 14.16 -13.25
CA ILE A 377 4.32 14.91 -14.24
C ILE A 377 3.78 16.16 -13.53
N SER A 378 4.08 17.34 -14.08
CA SER A 378 3.72 18.65 -13.52
C SER A 378 2.20 18.91 -13.52
N ALA A 379 1.77 19.96 -12.82
CA ALA A 379 0.40 20.47 -12.93
C ALA A 379 0.05 20.96 -14.35
N THR A 380 1.04 21.28 -15.18
CA THR A 380 0.90 21.60 -16.61
C THR A 380 1.01 20.38 -17.53
N ASN A 381 0.96 19.16 -16.96
CA ASN A 381 1.01 17.87 -17.66
C ASN A 381 2.32 17.61 -18.43
N SER A 382 3.39 18.34 -18.12
CA SER A 382 4.74 18.12 -18.67
C SER A 382 5.54 17.18 -17.76
N VAL A 383 6.35 16.30 -18.33
CA VAL A 383 7.25 15.42 -17.56
C VAL A 383 8.46 16.22 -17.07
N GLY A 384 8.73 16.18 -15.77
CA GLY A 384 9.87 16.83 -15.14
C GLY A 384 11.17 16.03 -15.22
N ALA A 385 12.14 16.37 -14.35
CA ALA A 385 13.43 15.71 -14.32
C ALA A 385 13.34 14.23 -13.94
N TRP A 386 13.87 13.37 -14.81
CA TRP A 386 13.99 11.93 -14.58
C TRP A 386 15.06 11.60 -13.54
N LYS A 387 14.78 10.60 -12.71
CA LYS A 387 15.65 10.05 -11.68
C LYS A 387 15.70 8.53 -11.76
N THR A 388 16.79 7.93 -11.32
CA THR A 388 16.86 6.48 -11.10
C THR A 388 16.28 6.10 -9.76
N THR A 389 15.81 4.86 -9.63
CA THR A 389 15.36 4.25 -8.37
C THR A 389 15.88 2.81 -8.28
N ALA A 390 15.34 1.97 -7.39
CA ALA A 390 15.73 0.57 -7.26
C ALA A 390 15.72 -0.13 -8.63
N GLN A 391 16.89 -0.62 -9.06
CA GLN A 391 17.06 -1.28 -10.36
C GLN A 391 16.36 -2.65 -10.33
N LEU A 392 15.86 -3.11 -11.48
CA LEU A 392 15.38 -4.48 -11.63
C LEU A 392 16.51 -5.47 -11.27
N PRO A 393 16.20 -6.64 -10.66
CA PRO A 393 17.24 -7.64 -10.37
C PRO A 393 17.89 -8.26 -11.62
N ALA A 394 17.31 -8.07 -12.82
CA ALA A 394 17.87 -8.52 -14.09
C ALA A 394 17.59 -7.51 -15.22
N GLY A 395 18.36 -7.58 -16.31
CA GLY A 395 18.09 -6.83 -17.52
C GLY A 395 16.85 -7.36 -18.25
N LEU A 396 15.85 -6.51 -18.49
CA LEU A 396 14.60 -6.89 -19.16
C LEU A 396 14.40 -6.07 -20.44
N TRP A 397 13.97 -6.73 -21.50
CA TRP A 397 13.49 -6.15 -22.75
C TRP A 397 12.33 -7.00 -23.29
N ASN A 398 11.45 -6.43 -24.11
CA ASN A 398 10.24 -7.11 -24.60
C ASN A 398 9.37 -7.70 -23.46
N HIS A 399 9.45 -7.12 -22.26
CA HIS A 399 8.58 -7.39 -21.11
C HIS A 399 7.36 -6.47 -21.13
N SER A 400 6.38 -6.76 -20.29
CA SER A 400 5.25 -5.86 -20.01
C SER A 400 5.22 -5.47 -18.54
N ALA A 401 5.11 -4.18 -18.24
CA ALA A 401 4.92 -3.66 -16.88
C ALA A 401 3.49 -3.15 -16.65
N VAL A 402 3.01 -3.30 -15.41
CA VAL A 402 1.69 -2.84 -14.95
C VAL A 402 1.81 -2.28 -13.53
N VAL A 403 0.80 -1.52 -13.10
CA VAL A 403 0.67 -1.02 -11.72
C VAL A 403 -0.67 -1.40 -11.14
N ASN A 404 -0.68 -1.70 -9.84
CA ASN A 404 -1.87 -2.01 -9.04
C ASN A 404 -1.61 -1.54 -7.60
N ASN A 405 -2.55 -0.86 -6.95
CA ASN A 405 -2.49 -0.56 -5.51
C ASN A 405 -1.15 0.02 -4.98
N GLY A 406 -0.46 0.84 -5.79
CA GLY A 406 0.85 1.39 -5.42
C GLY A 406 2.03 0.42 -5.56
N PHE A 407 1.85 -0.75 -6.18
CA PHE A 407 2.92 -1.66 -6.60
C PHE A 407 3.16 -1.55 -8.10
N ILE A 408 4.42 -1.73 -8.51
CA ILE A 408 4.82 -1.94 -9.90
C ILE A 408 5.16 -3.42 -10.10
N TYR A 409 4.72 -3.98 -11.22
CA TYR A 409 4.96 -5.36 -11.62
C TYR A 409 5.56 -5.37 -13.02
N THR A 410 6.59 -6.18 -13.25
CA THR A 410 7.09 -6.51 -14.58
C THR A 410 6.93 -8.01 -14.83
N THR A 411 6.47 -8.36 -16.03
CA THR A 411 6.16 -9.74 -16.42
C THR A 411 6.95 -10.10 -17.67
N GLY A 412 7.60 -11.27 -17.66
CA GLY A 412 8.39 -11.74 -18.78
C GLY A 412 9.58 -10.85 -19.12
N GLY A 413 10.04 -10.90 -20.37
CA GLY A 413 11.35 -10.37 -20.75
C GLY A 413 12.48 -11.23 -20.20
N GLY A 414 13.71 -10.74 -20.25
CA GLY A 414 14.91 -11.46 -19.82
C GLY A 414 16.06 -11.27 -20.78
N GLU A 415 17.29 -11.50 -20.32
CA GLU A 415 18.49 -11.08 -21.04
C GLU A 415 18.77 -11.90 -22.31
N PHE A 416 18.87 -13.23 -22.17
CA PHE A 416 19.15 -14.17 -23.27
C PHE A 416 17.99 -15.14 -23.56
N ILE A 417 17.15 -15.38 -22.56
CA ILE A 417 16.05 -16.35 -22.55
C ILE A 417 14.84 -15.65 -21.91
N PRO A 418 13.61 -15.85 -22.44
CA PRO A 418 12.41 -15.29 -21.84
C PRO A 418 12.19 -15.92 -20.45
N SER A 419 12.20 -15.08 -19.43
CA SER A 419 12.08 -15.45 -18.03
C SER A 419 10.61 -15.66 -17.63
N PRO A 420 10.28 -16.71 -16.85
CA PRO A 420 8.98 -16.82 -16.20
C PRO A 420 8.81 -15.84 -15.04
N THR A 421 9.89 -15.22 -14.57
CA THR A 421 9.87 -14.38 -13.37
C THR A 421 8.97 -13.16 -13.54
N VAL A 422 8.14 -12.91 -12.53
CA VAL A 422 7.45 -11.63 -12.33
C VAL A 422 8.22 -10.90 -11.24
N TYR A 423 8.78 -9.73 -11.55
CA TYR A 423 9.39 -8.87 -10.54
C TYR A 423 8.35 -7.86 -10.08
N PHE A 424 8.22 -7.67 -8.77
CA PHE A 424 7.30 -6.68 -8.22
C PHE A 424 7.91 -5.92 -7.05
N ALA A 425 7.48 -4.68 -6.85
CA ALA A 425 8.02 -3.83 -5.80
C ALA A 425 7.01 -2.75 -5.37
N PRO A 426 7.03 -2.33 -4.09
CA PRO A 426 6.25 -1.19 -3.63
C PRO A 426 6.76 0.10 -4.29
N ILE A 427 5.84 0.97 -4.69
CA ILE A 427 6.10 2.36 -5.05
C ILE A 427 5.81 3.19 -3.81
N SER A 428 6.82 3.84 -3.25
CA SER A 428 6.66 4.68 -2.07
C SER A 428 5.70 5.84 -2.33
N ALA A 429 5.05 6.33 -1.26
CA ALA A 429 4.16 7.49 -1.33
C ALA A 429 4.81 8.75 -1.94
N THR A 430 6.14 8.82 -2.01
CA THR A 430 6.90 9.94 -2.57
C THR A 430 7.48 9.70 -3.96
N SER A 431 7.32 8.49 -4.56
CA SER A 431 7.65 8.02 -5.93
C SER A 431 8.80 7.01 -6.12
N SER A 432 9.60 6.70 -5.10
CA SER A 432 10.69 5.73 -5.25
C SER A 432 10.18 4.28 -5.24
N ILE A 433 10.74 3.42 -6.08
CA ILE A 433 10.50 1.98 -6.00
C ILE A 433 11.36 1.40 -4.87
N GLY A 434 10.76 0.53 -4.05
CA GLY A 434 11.42 -0.18 -2.94
C GLY A 434 12.17 -1.44 -3.40
N ALA A 435 12.36 -2.39 -2.48
CA ALA A 435 13.01 -3.66 -2.79
C ALA A 435 12.17 -4.48 -3.80
N TRP A 436 12.84 -5.10 -4.77
CA TRP A 436 12.20 -5.99 -5.73
C TRP A 436 12.08 -7.40 -5.17
N GLN A 437 10.87 -7.93 -5.25
CA GLN A 437 10.49 -9.29 -4.90
C GLN A 437 10.14 -10.06 -6.18
N THR A 438 10.06 -11.38 -6.10
CA THR A 438 9.83 -12.25 -7.27
C THR A 438 8.75 -13.31 -7.04
N THR A 439 8.06 -13.66 -8.12
CA THR A 439 7.30 -14.91 -8.27
C THR A 439 7.52 -15.46 -9.69
N THR A 440 6.80 -16.50 -10.10
CA THR A 440 6.88 -17.06 -11.46
C THR A 440 5.51 -17.21 -12.13
N MET A 441 5.49 -16.96 -13.44
CA MET A 441 4.45 -17.41 -14.37
C MET A 441 4.72 -18.85 -14.81
N SER A 442 3.70 -19.53 -15.33
CA SER A 442 3.80 -20.90 -15.86
C SER A 442 4.74 -21.05 -17.06
N LYS A 443 5.04 -19.96 -17.79
CA LYS A 443 6.01 -19.94 -18.90
C LYS A 443 6.66 -18.56 -18.99
N GLY A 444 7.95 -18.53 -19.34
CA GLY A 444 8.62 -17.30 -19.73
C GLY A 444 8.21 -16.83 -21.12
N LEU A 445 7.98 -15.51 -21.25
CA LEU A 445 7.46 -14.88 -22.45
C LEU A 445 8.25 -13.61 -22.81
N TYR A 446 8.53 -13.44 -24.11
CA TYR A 446 8.84 -12.17 -24.77
C TYR A 446 7.63 -11.68 -25.57
N SER A 447 7.52 -10.37 -25.75
CA SER A 447 6.59 -9.73 -26.69
C SER A 447 5.11 -10.10 -26.46
N HIS A 448 4.76 -10.48 -25.24
CA HIS A 448 3.39 -10.53 -24.72
C HIS A 448 2.95 -9.13 -24.29
N SER A 449 1.67 -8.99 -23.92
CA SER A 449 1.16 -7.77 -23.29
C SER A 449 0.35 -8.11 -22.05
N SER A 450 0.53 -7.32 -20.99
CA SER A 450 -0.06 -7.54 -19.67
C SER A 450 -0.92 -6.36 -19.24
N VAL A 451 -2.05 -6.65 -18.58
CA VAL A 451 -2.99 -5.66 -18.04
C VAL A 451 -3.39 -6.02 -16.62
N VAL A 452 -3.77 -5.02 -15.82
CA VAL A 452 -4.37 -5.22 -14.50
C VAL A 452 -5.88 -5.00 -14.57
N TYR A 453 -6.64 -5.90 -13.96
CA TYR A 453 -8.06 -5.68 -13.70
C TYR A 453 -8.49 -6.41 -12.42
N ASN A 454 -9.25 -5.74 -11.54
CA ASN A 454 -9.74 -6.25 -10.26
C ASN A 454 -8.68 -7.03 -9.43
N GLY A 455 -7.47 -6.46 -9.26
CA GLY A 455 -6.40 -7.10 -8.47
C GLY A 455 -5.84 -8.40 -9.09
N ASN A 456 -5.88 -8.53 -10.42
CA ASN A 456 -5.29 -9.65 -11.14
C ASN A 456 -4.48 -9.13 -12.34
N ILE A 457 -3.31 -9.72 -12.60
CA ILE A 457 -2.50 -9.46 -13.79
C ILE A 457 -2.88 -10.48 -14.86
N TYR A 458 -3.36 -10.01 -16.00
CA TYR A 458 -3.67 -10.83 -17.17
C TYR A 458 -2.54 -10.66 -18.18
N THR A 459 -1.85 -11.74 -18.54
CA THR A 459 -0.83 -11.75 -19.60
C THR A 459 -1.37 -12.45 -20.83
N THR A 460 -1.12 -11.89 -22.01
CA THR A 460 -1.72 -12.33 -23.28
C THR A 460 -0.65 -12.58 -24.35
N GLY A 461 -0.74 -13.72 -25.04
CA GLY A 461 0.13 -14.06 -26.17
C GLY A 461 1.61 -14.16 -25.79
N GLY A 462 2.49 -13.76 -26.71
CA GLY A 462 3.94 -13.78 -26.54
C GLY A 462 4.62 -15.02 -27.13
N VAL A 463 5.94 -15.09 -26.95
CA VAL A 463 6.79 -16.20 -27.40
C VAL A 463 7.73 -16.64 -26.27
N GLY A 464 7.87 -17.96 -26.08
CA GLY A 464 8.78 -18.53 -25.08
C GLY A 464 9.85 -19.40 -25.73
N VAL A 465 10.65 -20.10 -24.92
CA VAL A 465 11.59 -21.13 -25.40
C VAL A 465 10.94 -22.49 -25.61
N GLY A 466 11.55 -23.29 -26.49
CA GLY A 466 11.23 -24.70 -26.71
C GLY A 466 12.29 -25.63 -26.13
N THR A 467 12.01 -26.93 -26.18
CA THR A 467 12.96 -27.97 -25.75
C THR A 467 14.01 -28.23 -26.83
N GLY A 468 14.98 -27.31 -26.95
CA GLY A 468 16.11 -27.43 -27.86
C GLY A 468 16.80 -26.10 -28.14
N PHE A 469 18.09 -25.99 -27.78
CA PHE A 469 18.92 -24.88 -28.21
C PHE A 469 19.27 -25.06 -29.71
N PRO A 470 19.19 -24.02 -30.57
CA PRO A 470 18.81 -22.64 -30.32
C PRO A 470 17.45 -22.27 -30.95
N PHE A 471 16.31 -22.68 -30.36
CA PHE A 471 14.99 -22.37 -30.92
C PHE A 471 14.02 -21.71 -29.93
N ILE A 472 13.66 -20.47 -30.25
CA ILE A 472 12.41 -19.84 -29.79
C ILE A 472 11.21 -20.65 -30.29
N THR A 473 10.16 -20.80 -29.47
CA THR A 473 8.92 -21.47 -29.91
C THR A 473 8.13 -20.62 -30.90
N ALA A 474 7.13 -21.24 -31.53
CA ALA A 474 6.06 -20.47 -32.16
C ALA A 474 5.37 -19.54 -31.13
N ALA A 475 4.82 -18.43 -31.61
CA ALA A 475 3.93 -17.56 -30.83
C ALA A 475 2.84 -18.37 -30.13
N THR A 476 2.41 -17.94 -28.94
CA THR A 476 1.30 -18.57 -28.21
C THR A 476 0.01 -17.78 -28.30
N SER A 477 -1.12 -18.46 -28.10
CA SER A 477 -2.44 -17.88 -27.83
C SER A 477 -2.80 -17.90 -26.34
N THR A 478 -1.90 -18.41 -25.48
CA THR A 478 -2.12 -18.49 -24.03
C THR A 478 -2.52 -17.13 -23.44
N VAL A 479 -3.52 -17.17 -22.58
CA VAL A 479 -3.84 -16.09 -21.65
C VAL A 479 -3.63 -16.64 -20.24
N SER A 480 -2.81 -15.97 -19.44
CA SER A 480 -2.60 -16.34 -18.04
C SER A 480 -3.18 -15.26 -17.14
N VAL A 481 -3.77 -15.65 -16.02
CA VAL A 481 -4.19 -14.76 -14.94
C VAL A 481 -3.38 -15.08 -13.68
N CYS A 482 -2.68 -14.08 -13.16
CA CYS A 482 -1.94 -14.14 -11.91
C CYS A 482 -2.68 -13.29 -10.87
N PRO A 483 -3.27 -13.89 -9.83
CA PRO A 483 -3.91 -13.12 -8.77
C PRO A 483 -2.87 -12.28 -8.04
N ILE A 484 -3.16 -11.00 -7.84
CA ILE A 484 -2.37 -10.16 -6.92
C ILE A 484 -2.85 -10.52 -5.52
N THR A 485 -2.22 -11.53 -4.94
CA THR A 485 -2.45 -11.95 -3.57
C THR A 485 -1.79 -10.93 -2.67
N ALA A 486 -2.56 -10.12 -1.95
CA ALA A 486 -1.99 -9.26 -0.92
C ALA A 486 -1.22 -10.14 0.09
N THR A 487 0.13 -10.15 0.01
CA THR A 487 0.97 -10.69 1.08
C THR A 487 0.95 -9.64 2.18
N ASN A 488 0.26 -9.97 3.27
CA ASN A 488 -0.28 -8.95 4.19
C ASN A 488 0.75 -8.49 5.24
N SER A 489 1.92 -8.08 4.76
CA SER A 489 3.09 -7.75 5.57
C SER A 489 3.19 -6.29 6.00
N GLY A 490 2.51 -5.34 5.35
CA GLY A 490 2.80 -3.92 5.66
C GLY A 490 1.76 -2.83 5.42
N GLY A 491 0.45 -3.13 5.34
CA GLY A 491 -0.61 -2.11 5.24
C GLY A 491 -0.79 -1.21 6.49
N GLY A 492 0.30 -0.82 7.15
CA GLY A 492 0.31 0.07 8.30
C GLY A 492 0.04 1.53 7.94
N VAL A 493 0.11 2.38 8.98
CA VAL A 493 0.03 3.83 8.89
C VAL A 493 1.31 4.38 9.52
N GLY A 494 2.02 5.26 8.81
CA GLY A 494 3.25 5.88 9.28
C GLY A 494 3.03 6.95 10.36
N ALA A 495 4.05 7.78 10.58
CA ALA A 495 4.00 8.84 11.58
C ALA A 495 2.90 9.89 11.28
N TRP A 496 1.97 10.06 12.21
CA TRP A 496 0.95 11.11 12.13
C TRP A 496 1.55 12.49 12.31
N THR A 497 1.30 13.36 11.34
CA THR A 497 1.72 14.76 11.33
C THR A 497 0.50 15.66 11.27
N THR A 498 0.57 16.88 11.82
CA THR A 498 -0.50 17.87 11.69
C THR A 498 -0.33 18.71 10.43
N THR A 499 -1.45 19.14 9.85
CA THR A 499 -1.48 20.11 8.75
C THR A 499 -2.49 21.22 9.05
N THR A 500 -2.82 22.06 8.06
CA THR A 500 -3.67 23.25 8.26
C THR A 500 -5.01 22.85 8.90
N PRO A 501 -5.30 23.31 10.14
CA PRO A 501 -6.49 22.90 10.87
C PRO A 501 -7.75 23.48 10.22
N LEU A 502 -8.89 22.86 10.50
CA LEU A 502 -10.21 23.39 10.15
C LEU A 502 -10.37 24.84 10.69
N PRO A 503 -11.16 25.70 10.02
CA PRO A 503 -11.41 27.07 10.48
C PRO A 503 -12.05 27.14 11.88
N ALA A 504 -12.79 26.09 12.26
CA ALA A 504 -13.45 25.93 13.55
C ALA A 504 -13.29 24.49 14.04
N VAL A 505 -13.49 24.28 15.35
CA VAL A 505 -13.65 22.93 15.91
C VAL A 505 -14.87 22.25 15.28
N MET A 506 -14.83 20.93 15.09
CA MET A 506 -15.92 20.22 14.42
C MET A 506 -16.00 18.74 14.80
N ARG A 507 -17.19 18.26 15.20
CA ARG A 507 -17.53 16.83 15.33
C ARG A 507 -18.84 16.49 14.63
N TYR A 508 -19.14 15.21 14.47
CA TYR A 508 -20.38 14.72 13.82
C TYR A 508 -20.61 15.27 12.39
N HIS A 509 -19.55 15.74 11.75
CA HIS A 509 -19.53 16.19 10.37
C HIS A 509 -19.28 15.00 9.43
N SER A 510 -19.36 15.23 8.13
CA SER A 510 -18.85 14.31 7.12
C SER A 510 -17.60 14.86 6.44
N VAL A 511 -16.72 13.97 5.99
CA VAL A 511 -15.56 14.34 5.16
C VAL A 511 -15.55 13.47 3.91
N VAL A 512 -15.29 14.11 2.77
CA VAL A 512 -15.11 13.43 1.48
C VAL A 512 -13.91 14.03 0.73
N THR A 513 -13.38 13.29 -0.25
CA THR A 513 -12.34 13.77 -1.16
C THR A 513 -12.77 13.66 -2.61
N ASN A 514 -12.30 14.59 -3.45
CA ASN A 514 -12.50 14.57 -4.90
C ASN A 514 -11.34 15.30 -5.58
N ASN A 515 -10.70 14.70 -6.57
CA ASN A 515 -9.67 15.32 -7.42
C ASN A 515 -8.52 16.05 -6.66
N GLY A 516 -8.09 15.51 -5.52
CA GLY A 516 -7.05 16.12 -4.68
C GLY A 516 -7.53 17.29 -3.84
N PHE A 517 -8.85 17.44 -3.64
CA PHE A 517 -9.45 18.34 -2.67
C PHE A 517 -10.16 17.55 -1.57
N ILE A 518 -10.22 18.14 -0.38
CA ILE A 518 -10.91 17.62 0.79
C ILE A 518 -12.03 18.56 1.20
N TYR A 519 -13.17 18.00 1.60
CA TYR A 519 -14.39 18.73 1.94
C TYR A 519 -14.84 18.32 3.33
N SER A 520 -15.08 19.28 4.22
CA SER A 520 -15.66 19.10 5.55
C SER A 520 -17.06 19.70 5.54
N ILE A 521 -18.06 18.87 5.80
CA ILE A 521 -19.48 19.13 5.52
C ILE A 521 -20.29 19.03 6.81
N GLY A 522 -20.97 20.12 7.18
CA GLY A 522 -21.88 20.17 8.33
C GLY A 522 -21.22 19.84 9.67
N GLY A 523 -21.96 19.18 10.56
CA GLY A 523 -21.54 18.82 11.92
C GLY A 523 -21.90 19.86 12.99
N ILE A 524 -21.31 19.70 14.18
CA ILE A 524 -21.41 20.69 15.28
C ILE A 524 -20.03 21.29 15.55
N GLY A 525 -19.96 22.61 15.64
CA GLY A 525 -18.82 23.34 16.17
C GLY A 525 -18.73 24.80 15.72
N GLY A 526 -17.72 25.53 16.21
CA GLY A 526 -17.59 26.98 16.04
C GLY A 526 -18.03 27.77 17.28
N ALA A 527 -18.16 29.09 17.16
CA ALA A 527 -18.29 30.03 18.30
C ALA A 527 -19.50 29.81 19.25
N ALA A 528 -20.41 28.89 18.91
CA ALA A 528 -21.57 28.54 19.73
C ALA A 528 -21.59 27.06 20.20
N GLU A 529 -20.69 26.18 19.70
CA GLU A 529 -20.50 24.74 19.98
C GLU A 529 -21.73 23.79 20.16
N LEU A 530 -22.96 24.30 20.02
CA LEU A 530 -24.21 23.61 20.37
C LEU A 530 -25.15 23.39 19.18
N PHE A 531 -24.82 23.96 18.01
CA PHE A 531 -25.72 24.02 16.86
C PHE A 531 -25.16 23.30 15.63
N SER A 532 -26.02 22.59 14.92
CA SER A 532 -25.69 21.92 13.65
C SER A 532 -25.46 22.99 12.57
N THR A 533 -24.31 22.95 11.90
CA THR A 533 -23.92 23.99 10.93
C THR A 533 -24.27 23.61 9.49
N THR A 534 -24.59 24.62 8.68
CA THR A 534 -24.69 24.50 7.21
C THR A 534 -23.32 24.59 6.51
N THR A 535 -22.25 24.90 7.26
CA THR A 535 -20.94 25.22 6.67
C THR A 535 -20.37 24.04 5.88
N VAL A 536 -19.94 24.33 4.65
CA VAL A 536 -19.08 23.45 3.86
C VAL A 536 -17.73 24.16 3.68
N ASN A 537 -16.67 23.54 4.20
CA ASN A 537 -15.30 24.00 3.98
C ASN A 537 -14.61 23.06 3.00
N PHE A 538 -13.75 23.60 2.14
CA PHE A 538 -12.91 22.82 1.24
C PHE A 538 -11.47 23.33 1.24
N ALA A 539 -10.54 22.44 0.98
CA ALA A 539 -9.11 22.75 0.87
C ALA A 539 -8.44 21.84 -0.16
N GLN A 540 -7.35 22.33 -0.76
CA GLN A 540 -6.53 21.53 -1.66
C GLN A 540 -5.59 20.65 -0.84
N ILE A 541 -5.45 19.39 -1.24
CA ILE A 541 -4.38 18.50 -0.79
C ILE A 541 -3.20 18.74 -1.74
N SER A 542 -2.05 19.10 -1.17
CA SER A 542 -0.82 19.32 -1.94
C SER A 542 -0.32 18.01 -2.55
N THR A 543 0.56 18.11 -3.55
CA THR A 543 1.15 16.95 -4.22
C THR A 543 2.05 16.10 -3.31
N THR A 544 2.31 16.52 -2.08
CA THR A 544 3.20 15.82 -1.13
C THR A 544 2.49 15.30 0.12
N SER A 545 1.38 15.93 0.58
CA SER A 545 0.40 15.44 1.58
C SER A 545 -0.36 16.54 2.32
N SER A 546 0.22 17.73 2.47
CA SER A 546 -0.33 18.81 3.30
C SER A 546 -1.65 19.38 2.78
N VAL A 547 -2.55 19.77 3.68
CA VAL A 547 -3.80 20.47 3.34
C VAL A 547 -3.54 21.99 3.32
N SER A 548 -4.06 22.67 2.30
CA SER A 548 -3.94 24.13 2.14
C SER A 548 -4.75 24.91 3.18
N ALA A 549 -4.74 26.25 3.09
CA ALA A 549 -5.77 27.07 3.71
C ALA A 549 -7.17 26.58 3.31
N TRP A 550 -8.06 26.46 4.29
CA TRP A 550 -9.47 26.10 4.09
C TRP A 550 -10.27 27.32 3.65
N ALA A 551 -11.06 27.15 2.60
CA ALA A 551 -12.03 28.13 2.13
C ALA A 551 -13.46 27.64 2.41
N LYS A 552 -14.40 28.57 2.58
CA LYS A 552 -15.83 28.25 2.58
C LYS A 552 -16.33 28.11 1.15
N THR A 553 -17.32 27.26 0.95
CA THR A 553 -18.04 27.11 -0.32
C THR A 553 -19.55 27.07 -0.07
N THR A 554 -20.36 26.73 -1.08
CA THR A 554 -21.82 26.83 -0.97
C THR A 554 -22.34 26.00 0.21
N PRO A 555 -23.00 26.63 1.20
CA PRO A 555 -23.46 25.96 2.40
C PRO A 555 -24.60 24.98 2.09
N LEU A 556 -24.75 23.95 2.94
CA LEU A 556 -25.91 23.07 2.92
C LEU A 556 -27.21 23.86 3.12
N PRO A 557 -28.35 23.42 2.56
CA PRO A 557 -29.64 24.08 2.76
C PRO A 557 -30.09 24.12 4.24
N VAL A 558 -29.78 23.05 5.00
CA VAL A 558 -30.09 22.92 6.44
C VAL A 558 -28.84 22.45 7.17
N GLY A 559 -28.62 22.96 8.39
CA GLY A 559 -27.47 22.58 9.19
C GLY A 559 -27.69 21.20 9.81
N THR A 560 -26.82 20.23 9.50
CA THR A 560 -27.02 18.82 9.88
C THR A 560 -25.78 18.19 10.51
N ARG A 561 -25.99 17.37 11.55
CA ARG A 561 -25.00 16.54 12.25
C ARG A 561 -25.38 15.06 12.14
N ASN A 562 -24.43 14.14 12.34
CA ASN A 562 -24.68 12.68 12.27
C ASN A 562 -25.31 12.22 10.95
N HIS A 563 -25.17 13.02 9.90
CA HIS A 563 -25.44 12.63 8.52
C HIS A 563 -24.24 11.84 7.97
N SER A 564 -24.43 11.22 6.81
CA SER A 564 -23.32 10.68 6.01
C SER A 564 -23.21 11.42 4.68
N ALA A 565 -21.98 11.56 4.17
CA ALA A 565 -21.72 12.15 2.85
C ALA A 565 -20.78 11.27 2.02
N VAL A 566 -21.01 11.26 0.71
CA VAL A 566 -20.27 10.45 -0.28
C VAL A 566 -20.01 11.27 -1.53
N VAL A 567 -19.01 10.87 -2.33
CA VAL A 567 -18.70 11.48 -3.63
C VAL A 567 -18.90 10.46 -4.75
N TYR A 568 -19.51 10.89 -5.84
CA TYR A 568 -19.61 10.10 -7.07
C TYR A 568 -19.61 11.01 -8.30
N ASN A 569 -18.75 10.72 -9.28
CA ASN A 569 -18.58 11.48 -10.53
C ASN A 569 -18.47 13.01 -10.32
N SER A 570 -17.71 13.44 -9.31
CA SER A 570 -17.55 14.84 -8.89
C SER A 570 -18.85 15.56 -8.48
N TYR A 571 -19.81 14.81 -7.93
CA TYR A 571 -20.91 15.34 -7.13
C TYR A 571 -20.75 14.87 -5.69
N ILE A 572 -21.07 15.74 -4.72
CA ILE A 572 -21.20 15.39 -3.31
C ILE A 572 -22.67 15.08 -3.04
N TYR A 573 -22.93 14.03 -2.27
CA TYR A 573 -24.26 13.66 -1.79
C TYR A 573 -24.23 13.64 -0.26
N THR A 574 -25.27 14.15 0.39
CA THR A 574 -25.50 13.99 1.84
C THR A 574 -26.81 13.26 2.08
N THR A 575 -26.86 12.47 3.15
CA THR A 575 -28.02 11.65 3.52
C THR A 575 -28.36 11.83 4.99
N GLY A 576 -29.61 12.21 5.28
CA GLY A 576 -30.18 12.26 6.62
C GLY A 576 -29.44 13.16 7.63
N GLY A 577 -29.39 12.70 8.88
CA GLY A 577 -28.82 13.41 10.02
C GLY A 577 -29.86 14.13 10.87
N ALA A 578 -29.38 14.92 11.82
CA ALA A 578 -30.18 15.70 12.76
C ALA A 578 -29.89 17.19 12.61
N ASP A 579 -30.91 18.03 12.71
CA ASP A 579 -30.78 19.48 12.66
C ASP A 579 -30.27 20.07 14.00
N THR A 580 -30.39 21.38 14.20
CA THR A 580 -30.05 22.04 15.48
C THR A 580 -30.99 21.64 16.62
N SER A 581 -32.30 21.62 16.37
CA SER A 581 -33.35 21.20 17.33
C SER A 581 -33.20 19.74 17.76
N GLY A 582 -32.54 18.93 16.93
CA GLY A 582 -32.46 17.48 17.07
C GLY A 582 -33.49 16.73 16.21
N ASP A 583 -34.25 17.45 15.40
CA ASP A 583 -35.18 16.87 14.45
C ASP A 583 -34.40 16.11 13.39
N LEU A 584 -34.77 14.85 13.19
CA LEU A 584 -34.14 14.01 12.17
C LEU A 584 -34.72 14.32 10.80
N THR A 585 -33.87 14.23 9.77
CA THR A 585 -34.30 14.38 8.38
C THR A 585 -34.12 13.10 7.58
N SER A 586 -35.00 12.89 6.60
CA SER A 586 -34.83 11.92 5.52
C SER A 586 -34.23 12.55 4.25
N ALA A 587 -34.02 13.87 4.24
CA ALA A 587 -33.58 14.59 3.05
C ALA A 587 -32.25 14.04 2.53
N VAL A 588 -32.16 14.00 1.20
CA VAL A 588 -30.95 13.66 0.46
C VAL A 588 -30.63 14.85 -0.41
N TYR A 589 -29.47 15.47 -0.22
CA TYR A 589 -29.02 16.59 -1.03
C TYR A 589 -27.85 16.18 -1.90
N PHE A 590 -27.74 16.78 -3.08
CA PHE A 590 -26.60 16.61 -3.97
C PHE A 590 -26.16 17.94 -4.58
N ALA A 591 -24.87 18.09 -4.84
CA ALA A 591 -24.29 19.29 -5.44
C ALA A 591 -23.11 18.96 -6.36
N PRO A 592 -23.01 19.57 -7.56
CA PRO A 592 -21.84 19.45 -8.40
C PRO A 592 -20.63 20.16 -7.77
N ILE A 593 -19.48 19.51 -7.83
CA ILE A 593 -18.17 20.13 -7.62
C ILE A 593 -17.80 20.84 -8.92
N SER A 594 -17.55 22.14 -8.87
CA SER A 594 -17.21 22.96 -10.04
C SER A 594 -15.81 22.64 -10.57
N ALA A 595 -15.49 23.17 -11.76
CA ALA A 595 -14.12 23.11 -12.31
C ALA A 595 -13.06 23.80 -11.41
N THR A 596 -13.48 24.70 -10.51
CA THR A 596 -12.62 25.35 -9.50
C THR A 596 -12.61 24.60 -8.15
N ASN A 597 -13.16 23.38 -8.11
CA ASN A 597 -13.29 22.53 -6.92
C ASN A 597 -14.13 23.12 -5.77
N SER A 598 -14.92 24.15 -6.04
CA SER A 598 -15.93 24.65 -5.11
C SER A 598 -17.23 23.87 -5.27
N VAL A 599 -17.96 23.65 -4.18
CA VAL A 599 -19.30 23.05 -4.24
C VAL A 599 -20.29 24.09 -4.77
N SER A 600 -21.11 23.69 -5.74
CA SER A 600 -22.13 24.53 -6.37
C SER A 600 -23.43 24.57 -5.55
N ALA A 601 -24.52 25.09 -6.11
CA ALA A 601 -25.84 25.02 -5.49
C ALA A 601 -26.24 23.57 -5.17
N TRP A 602 -26.71 23.35 -3.93
CA TRP A 602 -27.31 22.09 -3.51
C TRP A 602 -28.74 21.98 -4.01
N ALA A 603 -29.11 20.79 -4.46
CA ALA A 603 -30.48 20.42 -4.79
C ALA A 603 -30.91 19.23 -3.92
N GLU A 604 -32.19 19.18 -3.56
CA GLU A 604 -32.79 18.00 -2.93
C GLU A 604 -33.11 16.93 -3.99
N THR A 605 -33.03 15.67 -3.61
CA THR A 605 -33.36 14.51 -4.45
C THR A 605 -34.16 13.49 -3.64
N THR A 606 -34.45 12.30 -4.19
CA THR A 606 -35.38 11.35 -3.56
C THR A 606 -34.98 11.05 -2.11
N PRO A 607 -35.82 11.40 -1.12
CA PRO A 607 -35.47 11.28 0.28
C PRO A 607 -35.39 9.81 0.72
N LEU A 608 -34.64 9.56 1.79
CA LEU A 608 -34.59 8.26 2.45
C LEU A 608 -35.99 7.81 2.89
N PRO A 609 -36.27 6.49 2.95
CA PRO A 609 -37.57 5.98 3.39
C PRO A 609 -37.95 6.37 4.82
N ASN A 610 -36.97 6.70 5.67
CA ASN A 610 -37.16 7.14 7.05
C ASN A 610 -36.19 8.27 7.39
N ALA A 611 -36.57 9.14 8.32
CA ALA A 611 -35.67 10.14 8.88
C ALA A 611 -34.72 9.47 9.90
N ILE A 612 -33.41 9.52 9.63
CA ILE A 612 -32.40 8.76 10.39
C ILE A 612 -31.13 9.58 10.60
N ALA A 613 -30.43 9.29 11.69
CA ALA A 613 -29.09 9.80 11.96
C ALA A 613 -28.17 8.70 12.49
N GLY A 614 -26.85 8.93 12.43
CA GLY A 614 -25.83 7.99 12.92
C GLY A 614 -25.75 6.69 12.10
N HIS A 615 -26.35 6.67 10.92
CA HIS A 615 -26.14 5.70 9.86
C HIS A 615 -24.82 5.97 9.13
N SER A 616 -24.38 4.99 8.35
CA SER A 616 -23.28 5.17 7.41
C SER A 616 -23.77 5.08 5.96
N ALA A 617 -22.94 5.47 5.00
CA ALA A 617 -23.27 5.43 3.58
C ALA A 617 -22.02 5.26 2.71
N ALA A 618 -22.14 4.47 1.65
CA ALA A 618 -21.09 4.30 0.64
C ALA A 618 -21.68 4.34 -0.79
N VAL A 619 -20.80 4.44 -1.80
CA VAL A 619 -21.19 4.38 -3.23
C VAL A 619 -20.40 3.30 -3.94
N TYR A 620 -21.09 2.53 -4.78
CA TYR A 620 -20.50 1.52 -5.64
C TYR A 620 -21.28 1.38 -6.95
N ASN A 621 -20.56 1.32 -8.09
CA ASN A 621 -21.12 1.17 -9.44
C ASN A 621 -22.32 2.07 -9.78
N GLY A 622 -22.33 3.31 -9.27
CA GLY A 622 -23.42 4.26 -9.52
C GLY A 622 -24.66 4.04 -8.66
N TYR A 623 -24.57 3.27 -7.57
CA TYR A 623 -25.58 3.16 -6.54
C TYR A 623 -25.05 3.71 -5.22
N ILE A 624 -25.89 4.46 -4.50
CA ILE A 624 -25.66 4.84 -3.10
C ILE A 624 -26.31 3.80 -2.18
N TYR A 625 -25.62 3.46 -1.10
CA TYR A 625 -26.03 2.51 -0.06
C TYR A 625 -26.10 3.25 1.26
N THR A 626 -27.03 2.87 2.14
CA THR A 626 -27.10 3.34 3.53
C THR A 626 -27.45 2.19 4.46
N ALA A 627 -26.79 2.11 5.60
CA ALA A 627 -27.01 1.07 6.60
C ALA A 627 -27.23 1.62 8.02
N GLY A 628 -28.19 1.03 8.74
CA GLY A 628 -28.44 1.26 10.17
C GLY A 628 -28.83 2.70 10.52
N GLY A 629 -28.34 3.17 11.68
CA GLY A 629 -28.70 4.46 12.27
C GLY A 629 -29.79 4.36 13.34
N TYR A 630 -30.35 5.51 13.73
CA TYR A 630 -31.43 5.62 14.71
C TYR A 630 -32.51 6.63 14.28
N ASP A 631 -33.74 6.43 14.76
CA ASP A 631 -34.90 7.30 14.56
C ASP A 631 -35.04 8.40 15.64
N ILE A 632 -36.08 9.24 15.55
CA ILE A 632 -36.31 10.35 16.50
C ILE A 632 -36.52 9.86 17.95
N ASN A 633 -36.96 8.61 18.15
CA ASN A 633 -37.13 7.97 19.45
C ASN A 633 -35.84 7.27 19.94
N LEU A 634 -34.72 7.48 19.23
CA LEU A 634 -33.44 6.79 19.41
C LEU A 634 -33.54 5.27 19.21
N VAL A 635 -34.57 4.75 18.54
CA VAL A 635 -34.65 3.33 18.19
C VAL A 635 -33.66 3.07 17.07
N ARG A 636 -32.69 2.16 17.31
CA ARG A 636 -31.71 1.77 16.29
C ARG A 636 -32.36 0.85 15.26
N THR A 637 -31.94 0.98 14.01
CA THR A 637 -32.42 0.13 12.91
C THR A 637 -31.32 -0.79 12.39
N ALA A 638 -31.75 -1.89 11.77
CA ALA A 638 -30.93 -2.81 10.99
C ALA A 638 -31.19 -2.63 9.47
N ALA A 639 -32.04 -1.68 9.09
CA ALA A 639 -32.40 -1.47 7.69
C ALA A 639 -31.18 -1.12 6.83
N VAL A 640 -31.17 -1.66 5.61
CA VAL A 640 -30.20 -1.34 4.57
C VAL A 640 -30.97 -0.96 3.32
N TYR A 641 -30.63 0.18 2.75
CA TYR A 641 -31.26 0.70 1.53
C TYR A 641 -30.20 0.96 0.47
N PHE A 642 -30.61 0.84 -0.80
CA PHE A 642 -29.79 1.23 -1.94
C PHE A 642 -30.64 1.97 -2.98
N ALA A 643 -30.03 2.92 -3.70
CA ALA A 643 -30.69 3.69 -4.75
C ALA A 643 -29.73 3.97 -5.92
N PRO A 644 -30.20 3.92 -7.18
CA PRO A 644 -29.39 4.29 -8.34
C PRO A 644 -29.15 5.80 -8.37
N ILE A 645 -27.94 6.21 -8.74
CA ILE A 645 -27.58 7.59 -9.08
C ILE A 645 -27.72 7.74 -10.59
N SER A 646 -28.58 8.66 -11.03
CA SER A 646 -28.87 8.86 -12.45
C SER A 646 -27.61 9.24 -13.25
N ALA A 647 -27.39 8.55 -14.37
CA ALA A 647 -26.29 8.86 -15.28
C ALA A 647 -26.42 10.23 -15.98
N VAL A 648 -27.66 10.77 -16.08
CA VAL A 648 -27.97 11.99 -16.84
C VAL A 648 -27.93 13.24 -15.96
N ASN A 649 -28.80 13.30 -14.95
CA ASN A 649 -29.00 14.49 -14.10
C ASN A 649 -28.40 14.33 -12.69
N ARG A 650 -27.74 13.19 -12.38
CA ARG A 650 -27.07 12.91 -11.11
C ARG A 650 -27.96 12.88 -9.86
N SER A 651 -29.28 12.96 -10.01
CA SER A 651 -30.21 12.76 -8.88
C SER A 651 -30.19 11.31 -8.40
N VAL A 652 -30.41 11.10 -7.10
CA VAL A 652 -30.66 9.78 -6.51
C VAL A 652 -32.09 9.34 -6.86
N GLY A 653 -32.26 8.10 -7.29
CA GLY A 653 -33.55 7.50 -7.64
C GLY A 653 -34.28 6.90 -6.43
N ALA A 654 -35.26 6.04 -6.70
CA ALA A 654 -36.04 5.37 -5.66
C ALA A 654 -35.17 4.46 -4.77
N TRP A 655 -35.26 4.66 -3.45
CA TRP A 655 -34.62 3.80 -2.46
C TRP A 655 -35.35 2.46 -2.35
N THR A 656 -34.58 1.38 -2.45
CA THR A 656 -35.06 0.00 -2.34
C THR A 656 -34.48 -0.64 -1.09
N ALA A 657 -35.30 -1.30 -0.28
CA ALA A 657 -34.83 -2.08 0.86
C ALA A 657 -34.10 -3.34 0.37
N THR A 658 -33.03 -3.72 1.06
CA THR A 658 -32.26 -4.94 0.77
C THR A 658 -31.98 -5.72 2.04
N THR A 659 -31.14 -6.76 1.99
CA THR A 659 -30.88 -7.66 3.13
C THR A 659 -30.46 -6.84 4.36
N PRO A 660 -31.26 -6.83 5.45
CA PRO A 660 -30.96 -6.01 6.62
C PRO A 660 -29.71 -6.53 7.35
N LEU A 661 -29.06 -5.64 8.09
CA LEU A 661 -27.95 -5.99 8.97
C LEU A 661 -28.36 -7.12 9.94
N PRO A 662 -27.46 -8.04 10.32
CA PRO A 662 -27.75 -9.05 11.35
C PRO A 662 -28.01 -8.48 12.75
N HIS A 663 -27.83 -7.18 12.94
CA HIS A 663 -28.05 -6.49 14.21
C HIS A 663 -28.41 -5.01 13.98
N ILE A 664 -29.18 -4.43 14.91
CA ILE A 664 -29.41 -2.98 14.94
C ILE A 664 -28.13 -2.26 15.35
N LEU A 665 -27.73 -1.22 14.62
CA LEU A 665 -26.45 -0.52 14.85
C LEU A 665 -26.52 0.96 14.46
N ASN A 666 -26.02 1.84 15.33
CA ASN A 666 -25.66 3.21 14.98
C ASN A 666 -24.18 3.49 15.32
N GLY A 667 -23.60 4.53 14.71
CA GLY A 667 -22.20 4.91 14.96
C GLY A 667 -21.18 3.85 14.50
N HIS A 668 -21.56 2.95 13.60
CA HIS A 668 -20.64 2.07 12.89
C HIS A 668 -19.99 2.81 11.71
N SER A 669 -19.03 2.18 11.03
CA SER A 669 -18.52 2.67 9.75
C SER A 669 -18.79 1.67 8.63
N GLU A 670 -19.29 2.17 7.50
CA GLU A 670 -19.49 1.44 6.26
C GLU A 670 -18.38 1.77 5.25
N VAL A 671 -17.85 0.75 4.58
CA VAL A 671 -16.92 0.90 3.45
C VAL A 671 -17.24 -0.15 2.40
N ILE A 672 -16.97 0.14 1.12
CA ILE A 672 -17.12 -0.83 0.02
C ILE A 672 -15.75 -1.05 -0.64
N ASN A 673 -15.38 -2.31 -0.83
CA ASN A 673 -14.18 -2.72 -1.57
C ASN A 673 -14.52 -3.91 -2.48
N ASN A 674 -14.12 -3.84 -3.76
CA ASN A 674 -14.28 -4.92 -4.75
C ASN A 674 -15.67 -5.57 -4.81
N GLY A 675 -16.74 -4.77 -4.67
CA GLY A 675 -18.12 -5.27 -4.72
C GLY A 675 -18.62 -5.94 -3.43
N TYR A 676 -17.91 -5.76 -2.31
CA TYR A 676 -18.36 -6.16 -0.98
C TYR A 676 -18.52 -4.93 -0.09
N ILE A 677 -19.64 -4.87 0.63
CA ILE A 677 -19.90 -3.89 1.69
C ILE A 677 -19.41 -4.47 3.02
N TYR A 678 -18.75 -3.63 3.82
CA TYR A 678 -18.20 -3.97 5.13
C TYR A 678 -18.75 -3.01 6.18
N ILE A 679 -19.16 -3.55 7.33
CA ILE A 679 -19.62 -2.79 8.49
C ILE A 679 -18.71 -3.13 9.67
N THR A 680 -18.05 -2.12 10.22
CA THR A 680 -17.16 -2.26 11.38
C THR A 680 -17.80 -1.65 12.63
N GLY A 681 -17.83 -2.42 13.72
CA GLY A 681 -18.21 -1.92 15.04
C GLY A 681 -19.63 -1.35 15.12
N GLY A 682 -19.80 -0.31 15.93
CA GLY A 682 -21.07 0.36 16.21
C GLY A 682 -21.63 0.06 17.61
N TYR A 683 -22.78 0.66 17.89
CA TYR A 683 -23.51 0.54 19.15
C TYR A 683 -24.95 0.09 18.89
N ASP A 684 -25.43 -0.89 19.68
CA ASP A 684 -26.72 -1.55 19.47
C ASP A 684 -27.81 -1.17 20.50
N SER A 685 -27.57 -0.12 21.30
CA SER A 685 -28.30 0.28 22.54
C SER A 685 -27.88 -0.42 23.83
N THR A 686 -27.24 -1.58 23.77
CA THR A 686 -26.79 -2.32 24.97
C THR A 686 -25.28 -2.33 25.09
N MET A 687 -24.56 -2.60 23.99
CA MET A 687 -23.12 -2.74 23.96
C MET A 687 -22.50 -2.14 22.71
N VAL A 688 -21.25 -1.71 22.85
CA VAL A 688 -20.39 -1.34 21.74
C VAL A 688 -19.78 -2.64 21.17
N THR A 689 -20.05 -2.94 19.90
CA THR A 689 -19.66 -4.23 19.31
C THR A 689 -18.28 -4.19 18.67
N SER A 690 -17.55 -5.31 18.71
CA SER A 690 -16.34 -5.54 17.93
C SER A 690 -16.61 -6.28 16.62
N THR A 691 -17.87 -6.65 16.36
CA THR A 691 -18.21 -7.49 15.20
C THR A 691 -17.92 -6.73 13.91
N VAL A 692 -17.37 -7.46 12.94
CA VAL A 692 -17.20 -6.99 11.57
C VAL A 692 -18.10 -7.86 10.69
N TYR A 693 -19.01 -7.21 9.97
CA TYR A 693 -19.88 -7.85 8.99
C TYR A 693 -19.41 -7.50 7.58
N PHE A 694 -19.59 -8.43 6.65
CA PHE A 694 -19.42 -8.17 5.22
C PHE A 694 -20.49 -8.90 4.40
N ALA A 695 -20.85 -8.34 3.26
CA ALA A 695 -21.81 -8.95 2.32
C ALA A 695 -21.41 -8.63 0.86
N PRO A 696 -21.62 -9.57 -0.08
CA PRO A 696 -21.46 -9.28 -1.50
C PRO A 696 -22.59 -8.36 -1.99
N ILE A 697 -22.25 -7.43 -2.89
CA ILE A 697 -23.22 -6.70 -3.69
C ILE A 697 -23.52 -7.56 -4.94
N SER A 698 -24.79 -7.86 -5.19
CA SER A 698 -25.20 -8.72 -6.30
C SER A 698 -25.04 -8.02 -7.65
N ALA A 699 -25.15 -8.78 -8.74
CA ALA A 699 -25.24 -8.23 -10.11
C ALA A 699 -26.46 -7.30 -10.32
N THR A 700 -27.47 -7.36 -9.43
CA THR A 700 -28.63 -6.45 -9.41
C THR A 700 -28.47 -5.27 -8.44
N ASN A 701 -27.26 -5.08 -7.89
CA ASN A 701 -26.89 -4.03 -6.93
C ASN A 701 -27.58 -4.13 -5.55
N SER A 702 -28.27 -5.24 -5.26
CA SER A 702 -28.80 -5.51 -3.92
C SER A 702 -27.70 -6.11 -3.02
N VAL A 703 -27.70 -5.78 -1.73
CA VAL A 703 -26.80 -6.39 -0.75
C VAL A 703 -27.26 -7.82 -0.45
N GLY A 704 -26.34 -8.78 -0.59
CA GLY A 704 -26.58 -10.20 -0.34
C GLY A 704 -26.59 -10.58 1.13
N ALA A 705 -26.43 -11.88 1.41
CA ALA A 705 -26.38 -12.39 2.77
C ALA A 705 -25.15 -11.87 3.53
N TRP A 706 -25.37 -11.33 4.73
CA TRP A 706 -24.32 -10.88 5.63
C TRP A 706 -23.62 -12.05 6.32
N ALA A 707 -22.29 -12.03 6.30
CA ALA A 707 -21.44 -12.94 7.04
C ALA A 707 -20.62 -12.17 8.09
N LYS A 708 -20.26 -12.87 9.18
CA LYS A 708 -19.25 -12.37 10.13
C LYS A 708 -17.86 -12.68 9.61
N THR A 709 -16.91 -11.79 9.90
CA THR A 709 -15.48 -12.01 9.63
C THR A 709 -14.66 -11.69 10.88
N THR A 710 -13.34 -11.64 10.79
CA THR A 710 -12.46 -11.46 11.96
C THR A 710 -12.86 -10.20 12.75
N PRO A 711 -13.28 -10.33 14.02
CA PRO A 711 -13.76 -9.19 14.81
C PRO A 711 -12.60 -8.25 15.14
N LEU A 712 -12.93 -6.98 15.33
CA LEU A 712 -11.98 -5.98 15.84
C LEU A 712 -11.43 -6.42 17.21
N PRO A 713 -10.18 -6.07 17.57
CA PRO A 713 -9.60 -6.44 18.87
C PRO A 713 -10.32 -5.84 20.08
N LYS A 714 -11.14 -4.80 19.86
CA LYS A 714 -12.00 -4.17 20.88
C LYS A 714 -13.31 -3.71 20.22
N GLY A 715 -14.39 -3.66 20.99
CA GLY A 715 -15.62 -3.00 20.56
C GLY A 715 -15.37 -1.51 20.36
N ILE A 716 -15.91 -0.94 19.27
CA ILE A 716 -15.71 0.47 18.97
C ILE A 716 -16.91 1.08 18.22
N TYR A 717 -17.29 2.31 18.56
CA TYR A 717 -18.30 3.09 17.84
C TYR A 717 -17.87 4.56 17.71
N ASN A 718 -18.54 5.30 16.81
CA ASN A 718 -18.17 6.66 16.40
C ASN A 718 -16.71 6.79 15.93
N HIS A 719 -16.14 5.68 15.44
CA HIS A 719 -14.90 5.62 14.67
C HIS A 719 -15.17 5.99 13.21
N SER A 720 -14.11 5.98 12.41
CA SER A 720 -14.18 6.04 10.95
C SER A 720 -13.29 4.98 10.35
N SER A 721 -13.80 4.25 9.37
CA SER A 721 -13.06 3.25 8.61
C SER A 721 -12.88 3.67 7.15
N VAL A 722 -11.77 3.25 6.56
CA VAL A 722 -11.43 3.48 5.14
C VAL A 722 -10.82 2.22 4.56
N VAL A 723 -10.90 2.08 3.23
CA VAL A 723 -10.22 1.01 2.47
C VAL A 723 -9.19 1.62 1.54
N ASN A 724 -8.01 0.99 1.47
CA ASN A 724 -6.95 1.35 0.54
C ASN A 724 -6.03 0.15 0.31
N ASN A 725 -5.61 -0.09 -0.94
CA ASN A 725 -4.64 -1.15 -1.31
C ASN A 725 -4.95 -2.54 -0.71
N GLY A 726 -6.23 -2.93 -0.67
CA GLY A 726 -6.65 -4.22 -0.10
C GLY A 726 -6.66 -4.30 1.43
N PHE A 727 -6.37 -3.21 2.15
CA PHE A 727 -6.52 -3.13 3.61
C PHE A 727 -7.75 -2.32 4.01
N ILE A 728 -8.40 -2.75 5.10
CA ILE A 728 -9.38 -1.95 5.85
C ILE A 728 -8.70 -1.38 7.08
N TYR A 729 -8.90 -0.09 7.31
CA TYR A 729 -8.38 0.66 8.46
C TYR A 729 -9.56 1.10 9.32
N THR A 730 -9.38 1.11 10.65
CA THR A 730 -10.37 1.58 11.63
C THR A 730 -9.67 2.52 12.61
N ILE A 731 -10.13 3.76 12.67
CA ILE A 731 -9.40 4.91 13.23
C ILE A 731 -10.26 5.65 14.24
N GLY A 732 -9.70 5.89 15.44
CA GLY A 732 -10.39 6.61 16.51
C GLY A 732 -11.68 5.91 16.94
N GLY A 733 -12.60 6.66 17.53
CA GLY A 733 -13.84 6.17 18.14
C GLY A 733 -13.73 5.96 19.63
N SER A 734 -14.82 5.48 20.21
CA SER A 734 -14.99 5.21 21.64
C SER A 734 -15.28 3.73 21.89
N ASP A 735 -14.73 3.20 22.99
CA ASP A 735 -14.87 1.78 23.34
C ASP A 735 -16.09 1.47 24.22
N SER A 736 -16.78 2.52 24.67
CA SER A 736 -17.90 2.44 25.61
C SER A 736 -18.84 3.62 25.38
N ALA A 737 -20.13 3.32 25.17
CA ALA A 737 -21.17 4.33 25.02
C ALA A 737 -21.54 5.02 26.34
N ILE A 738 -21.14 4.44 27.48
CA ILE A 738 -21.50 4.93 28.83
C ILE A 738 -20.39 5.80 29.41
N THR A 739 -19.14 5.35 29.30
CA THR A 739 -17.98 6.06 29.87
C THR A 739 -17.29 7.01 28.89
N GLY A 740 -17.65 6.96 27.60
CA GLY A 740 -17.18 7.90 26.58
C GLY A 740 -15.66 7.89 26.32
N VAL A 741 -14.96 6.85 26.79
CA VAL A 741 -13.50 6.72 26.65
C VAL A 741 -13.15 6.49 25.19
N ARG A 742 -12.40 7.43 24.63
CA ARG A 742 -11.94 7.40 23.24
C ARG A 742 -10.59 6.72 23.13
N THR A 743 -10.31 6.19 21.94
CA THR A 743 -9.03 5.56 21.62
C THR A 743 -8.19 6.40 20.68
N SER A 744 -6.87 6.28 20.81
CA SER A 744 -5.90 6.71 19.79
C SER A 744 -5.46 5.57 18.88
N THR A 745 -5.93 4.34 19.15
CA THR A 745 -5.50 3.15 18.40
C THR A 745 -5.99 3.20 16.96
N VAL A 746 -5.08 2.89 16.04
CA VAL A 746 -5.37 2.66 14.64
C VAL A 746 -5.25 1.16 14.40
N TYR A 747 -6.35 0.53 14.04
CA TYR A 747 -6.39 -0.86 13.63
C TYR A 747 -6.34 -0.93 12.11
N TYR A 748 -5.62 -1.91 11.57
CA TYR A 748 -5.69 -2.26 10.15
C TYR A 748 -5.77 -3.78 10.01
N ALA A 749 -6.48 -4.25 8.99
CA ALA A 749 -6.56 -5.65 8.65
C ALA A 749 -6.57 -5.80 7.12
N PRO A 750 -5.97 -6.86 6.59
CA PRO A 750 -6.08 -7.15 5.17
C PRO A 750 -7.48 -7.66 4.82
N ILE A 751 -7.91 -7.39 3.60
CA ILE A 751 -9.06 -8.01 2.97
C ILE A 751 -8.53 -9.18 2.14
N SER A 752 -8.99 -10.40 2.43
CA SER A 752 -8.54 -11.62 1.74
C SER A 752 -9.03 -11.67 0.28
N ALA A 753 -8.48 -12.61 -0.50
CA ALA A 753 -9.00 -12.94 -1.83
C ALA A 753 -10.46 -13.42 -1.82
N THR A 754 -10.96 -13.91 -0.68
CA THR A 754 -12.38 -14.28 -0.45
C THR A 754 -13.21 -13.11 0.10
N SER A 755 -12.68 -11.89 0.08
CA SER A 755 -13.31 -10.67 0.59
C SER A 755 -13.63 -10.67 2.10
N SER A 756 -13.04 -11.60 2.87
CA SER A 756 -13.15 -11.61 4.33
C SER A 756 -12.03 -10.78 4.96
N VAL A 757 -12.30 -10.06 6.05
CA VAL A 757 -11.27 -9.32 6.80
C VAL A 757 -10.41 -10.29 7.61
N GLY A 758 -9.09 -10.23 7.43
CA GLY A 758 -8.11 -11.06 8.14
C GLY A 758 -7.78 -10.55 9.55
N ALA A 759 -6.65 -11.01 10.09
CA ALA A 759 -6.20 -10.64 11.43
C ALA A 759 -5.94 -9.12 11.56
N TRP A 760 -6.61 -8.48 12.52
CA TRP A 760 -6.39 -7.08 12.85
C TRP A 760 -5.05 -6.89 13.57
N LYS A 761 -4.24 -5.96 13.05
CA LYS A 761 -2.99 -5.49 13.63
C LYS A 761 -3.17 -4.04 14.09
N THR A 762 -2.41 -3.63 15.09
CA THR A 762 -2.26 -2.21 15.44
C THR A 762 -1.11 -1.59 14.66
N THR A 763 -1.23 -0.31 14.33
CA THR A 763 -0.15 0.48 13.71
C THR A 763 0.04 1.80 14.46
N THR A 764 0.75 2.78 13.88
CA THR A 764 1.07 4.04 14.57
C THR A 764 -0.21 4.73 15.02
N LYS A 765 -0.31 4.93 16.34
CA LYS A 765 -1.46 5.53 17.02
C LYS A 765 -1.61 7.00 16.64
N LEU A 766 -2.85 7.48 16.63
CA LEU A 766 -3.15 8.91 16.57
C LEU A 766 -2.42 9.64 17.73
N PRO A 767 -2.00 10.91 17.55
CA PRO A 767 -1.28 11.65 18.60
C PRO A 767 -2.10 11.89 19.87
N ILE A 768 -3.43 11.82 19.78
CA ILE A 768 -4.38 11.89 20.89
C ILE A 768 -5.51 10.89 20.67
N ALA A 769 -6.29 10.60 21.71
CA ALA A 769 -7.51 9.80 21.60
C ALA A 769 -8.67 10.65 21.05
N ILE A 770 -9.36 10.17 20.01
CA ILE A 770 -10.39 10.96 19.30
C ILE A 770 -11.60 10.09 18.97
N GLY A 771 -12.79 10.52 19.39
CA GLY A 771 -14.08 9.99 18.90
C GLY A 771 -14.74 11.00 17.94
N ASP A 772 -15.76 10.55 17.20
CA ASP A 772 -16.51 11.36 16.23
C ASP A 772 -15.64 11.97 15.10
N THR A 773 -14.43 11.43 14.91
CA THR A 773 -13.51 11.83 13.85
C THR A 773 -13.93 11.24 12.52
N ARG A 774 -13.59 11.92 11.41
CA ARG A 774 -13.81 11.40 10.06
C ARG A 774 -12.48 11.18 9.35
N THR A 775 -12.38 10.06 8.67
CA THR A 775 -11.19 9.67 7.91
C THR A 775 -11.47 9.52 6.43
N VAL A 776 -10.48 9.90 5.63
CA VAL A 776 -10.47 9.76 4.17
C VAL A 776 -9.07 9.40 3.71
N VAL A 777 -8.97 8.78 2.54
CA VAL A 777 -7.70 8.47 1.88
C VAL A 777 -7.57 9.33 0.61
N ASN A 778 -6.36 9.83 0.36
CA ASN A 778 -6.01 10.46 -0.91
C ASN A 778 -4.50 10.32 -1.18
N ASN A 779 -4.11 10.01 -2.42
CA ASN A 779 -2.71 9.94 -2.86
C ASN A 779 -1.76 9.10 -1.98
N GLY A 780 -2.25 8.00 -1.39
CA GLY A 780 -1.45 7.16 -0.48
C GLY A 780 -1.31 7.71 0.95
N PHE A 781 -2.05 8.75 1.33
CA PHE A 781 -2.13 9.27 2.68
C PHE A 781 -3.53 9.07 3.26
N ILE A 782 -3.57 8.75 4.56
CA ILE A 782 -4.79 8.78 5.36
C ILE A 782 -4.86 10.08 6.15
N TYR A 783 -6.06 10.68 6.20
CA TYR A 783 -6.35 11.89 6.95
C TYR A 783 -7.36 11.58 8.05
N SER A 784 -7.21 12.20 9.21
CA SER A 784 -8.12 12.14 10.37
C SER A 784 -8.43 13.55 10.83
N ILE A 785 -9.71 13.93 10.78
CA ILE A 785 -10.14 15.33 10.80
C ILE A 785 -11.21 15.54 11.85
N GLY A 786 -10.97 16.53 12.71
CA GLY A 786 -11.89 16.90 13.78
C GLY A 786 -12.22 15.73 14.72
N GLY A 787 -13.37 15.84 15.38
CA GLY A 787 -13.83 14.93 16.43
C GLY A 787 -13.76 15.58 17.81
N VAL A 788 -13.64 14.75 18.85
CA VAL A 788 -13.70 15.13 20.27
C VAL A 788 -12.81 14.23 21.13
N ASN A 789 -12.24 14.73 22.24
CA ASN A 789 -10.86 14.38 22.64
C ASN A 789 -10.59 13.87 24.09
N ASN A 790 -11.45 13.06 24.70
CA ASN A 790 -11.39 12.64 26.13
C ASN A 790 -11.63 13.75 27.16
N SER A 791 -11.23 15.00 26.90
CA SER A 791 -11.66 16.18 27.69
C SER A 791 -13.02 16.75 27.24
N ASP A 792 -13.76 16.00 26.42
CA ASP A 792 -15.00 16.40 25.73
C ASP A 792 -14.92 17.68 24.88
N ALA A 793 -13.71 18.20 24.64
CA ALA A 793 -13.50 19.35 23.77
C ALA A 793 -13.51 18.94 22.30
N ASN A 794 -14.30 19.64 21.50
CA ASN A 794 -14.29 19.51 20.05
C ASN A 794 -12.93 19.98 19.51
N ILE A 795 -12.37 19.28 18.52
CA ILE A 795 -11.08 19.63 17.92
C ILE A 795 -11.22 20.10 16.47
N LYS A 796 -10.27 20.93 16.04
CA LYS A 796 -10.13 21.42 14.66
C LYS A 796 -8.94 20.81 13.91
N THR A 797 -8.18 19.95 14.58
CA THR A 797 -6.92 19.42 14.05
C THR A 797 -7.17 18.51 12.85
N VAL A 798 -6.29 18.61 11.86
CA VAL A 798 -6.19 17.68 10.74
C VAL A 798 -4.88 16.93 10.91
N TYR A 799 -4.98 15.64 11.22
CA TYR A 799 -3.86 14.72 11.22
C TYR A 799 -3.78 14.03 9.86
N PHE A 800 -2.57 13.76 9.38
CA PHE A 800 -2.34 12.93 8.20
C PHE A 800 -1.13 12.02 8.41
N ALA A 801 -1.13 10.87 7.75
CA ALA A 801 -0.02 9.92 7.78
C ALA A 801 0.09 9.18 6.43
N PRO A 802 1.30 8.82 5.98
CA PRO A 802 1.46 7.95 4.82
C PRO A 802 0.94 6.55 5.14
N LEU A 803 0.28 5.92 4.17
CA LEU A 803 0.00 4.49 4.17
C LEU A 803 1.28 3.74 3.76
N GLN A 804 1.51 2.60 4.39
CA GLN A 804 2.68 1.74 4.18
C GLN A 804 2.37 0.54 3.28
#